data_AF-A0A9J7WUE8-F1
#
_entry.id   AF-A0A9J7WUE8-F1
#
_cell.length_a   1.000
_cell.length_b   1.000
_cell.length_c   1.000
_cell.angle_alpha   90.00
_cell.angle_beta   90.00
_cell.angle_gamma   90.00
#
_symmetry.space_group_name_H-M   'P 1'
#
loop_
_entity.id
_entity.type
_entity.pdbx_description
1 polymer ?
#
loop_
_entity_poly.entity_id
_entity_poly.type
_entity_poly.pdbx_seq_one_letter_code
_entity_poly.pdbx_strand_id
1 'polypeptide(L)'
;MDIMHAAEFQTQLTSIMETLAKTAVVEISKLFEENASFLRLEITRFTSENESLKKKCHFLENTLQCARKTAGKMNGTETPLGHPGLTDTGHRPAIDNVFGKEWCMNLWRHEESRVGEQEDTHLDSPVIIGEPVNLLEEEPDIIMIKEEAFEDCSSGINEEDQDNQSVKGAVQEEIKRILPELDLNKVQDVVSHLSLVVGVEKTEDLSLVEVSDIQDFLEPIQCRKLVKTFKQRESLGQVDGTPNEMTLTPLSSNESLPEQPFIPSFIKSSWLRSFQIPWNRMPAALAQATSTGERARPGPRREFVRIVVAAMQAHCPNPNLAACGEVARNIVSTYPLTFGDISEEGEQLGNGFSCLQRQLKTRVEHVNRDVMEHRIRRPRRPSMKRAGEQDNFMRKNVRCKVDSYGCINWQPSSIPEGETAESLEMKRKVAAEIFQSAGPKAAELPNVDDLMQQTYVYQRHMINSCPPPTISEIEGHWPFLFTERGLCRHFKILTGIDIRSRFNETLFDKSKRILNYFSRQRLKWNGEIQSMLSEIEDANATDNNKIAMSAILLMMKYFKEKDNAVFILADENSTKTSIENEMSLPATPRLIMLGETLLTSSKWFVSIEGRVTHSIDDQLDFAAALSVFFGCFYVFNIEYEESASTTLELIQSLVSFGSEILKLVEVGDLAQKHFLFMLVESLFTS
;
A
#
# COMPACT_ATOMS: atom_id res chain seq x y z
N MET A 1 -68.74 28.30 27.01
CA MET A 1 -67.64 28.32 27.99
C MET A 1 -66.40 27.56 27.50
N ASP A 2 -66.55 26.48 26.71
CA ASP A 2 -65.41 25.63 26.29
C ASP A 2 -64.38 26.26 25.33
N ILE A 3 -64.76 27.24 24.51
CA ILE A 3 -63.82 27.86 23.55
C ILE A 3 -62.80 28.78 24.25
N MET A 4 -63.18 29.38 25.39
CA MET A 4 -62.27 30.25 26.17
C MET A 4 -61.17 29.43 26.85
N HIS A 5 -61.47 28.23 27.35
CA HIS A 5 -60.48 27.37 28.01
C HIS A 5 -59.42 26.81 27.06
N ALA A 6 -59.78 26.51 25.80
CA ALA A 6 -58.83 26.00 24.81
C ALA A 6 -57.81 27.06 24.36
N ALA A 7 -58.25 28.33 24.20
CA ALA A 7 -57.38 29.44 23.84
C ALA A 7 -56.38 29.79 24.95
N GLU A 8 -56.82 29.72 26.21
CA GLU A 8 -55.99 29.98 27.38
C GLU A 8 -54.90 28.89 27.56
N PHE A 9 -55.26 27.63 27.32
CA PHE A 9 -54.32 26.51 27.32
C PHE A 9 -53.28 26.59 26.19
N GLN A 10 -53.70 26.92 24.97
CA GLN A 10 -52.79 27.11 23.83
C GLN A 10 -51.81 28.25 24.08
N THR A 11 -52.26 29.32 24.74
CA THR A 11 -51.42 30.46 25.09
C THR A 11 -50.37 30.08 26.15
N GLN A 12 -50.76 29.31 27.17
CA GLN A 12 -49.83 28.77 28.16
C GLN A 12 -48.81 27.81 27.55
N LEU A 13 -49.25 26.88 26.69
CA LEU A 13 -48.35 25.94 26.02
C LEU A 13 -47.34 26.67 25.13
N THR A 14 -47.79 27.68 24.39
CA THR A 14 -46.92 28.51 23.55
C THR A 14 -45.88 29.26 24.40
N SER A 15 -46.30 29.83 25.54
CA SER A 15 -45.38 30.52 26.47
C SER A 15 -44.33 29.57 27.08
N ILE A 16 -44.73 28.36 27.44
CA ILE A 16 -43.81 27.34 27.97
C ILE A 16 -42.82 26.89 26.90
N MET A 17 -43.30 26.59 25.69
CA MET A 17 -42.44 26.20 24.56
C MET A 17 -41.48 27.32 24.17
N GLU A 18 -41.93 28.58 24.18
CA GLU A 18 -41.07 29.73 23.90
C GLU A 18 -39.95 29.87 24.94
N THR A 19 -40.27 29.65 26.22
CA THR A 19 -39.28 29.72 27.31
C THR A 19 -38.27 28.57 27.21
N LEU A 20 -38.74 27.35 26.92
CA LEU A 20 -37.87 26.18 26.72
C LEU A 20 -36.96 26.36 25.51
N ALA A 21 -37.49 26.84 24.38
CA ALA A 21 -36.71 27.08 23.17
C ALA A 21 -35.65 28.16 23.38
N LYS A 22 -35.99 29.28 24.04
CA LYS A 22 -35.02 30.34 24.36
C LYS A 22 -33.92 29.83 25.30
N THR A 23 -34.28 29.02 26.29
CA THR A 23 -33.31 28.47 27.25
C THR A 23 -32.38 27.45 26.58
N ALA A 24 -32.92 26.57 25.72
CA ALA A 24 -32.12 25.62 24.96
C ALA A 24 -31.14 26.31 24.00
N VAL A 25 -31.56 27.38 23.32
CA VAL A 25 -30.69 28.15 22.44
C VAL A 25 -29.54 28.80 23.22
N VAL A 26 -29.80 29.33 24.42
CA VAL A 26 -28.76 29.92 25.28
C VAL A 26 -27.74 28.87 25.71
N GLU A 27 -28.17 27.69 26.16
CA GLU A 27 -27.25 26.65 26.60
C GLU A 27 -26.44 26.04 25.45
N ILE A 28 -27.06 25.80 24.29
CA ILE A 28 -26.34 25.34 23.09
C ILE A 28 -25.30 26.38 22.66
N SER A 29 -25.64 27.67 22.70
CA SER A 29 -24.73 28.75 22.31
C SER A 29 -23.56 28.85 23.28
N LYS A 30 -23.80 28.71 24.59
CA LYS A 30 -22.77 28.71 25.61
C LYS A 30 -21.80 27.52 25.45
N LEU A 31 -22.33 26.32 25.22
CA LEU A 31 -21.54 25.11 25.02
C LEU A 31 -20.69 25.20 23.74
N PHE A 32 -21.22 25.81 22.67
CA PHE A 32 -20.45 26.12 21.46
C PHE A 32 -19.33 27.13 21.73
N GLU A 33 -19.58 28.17 22.51
CA GLU A 33 -18.59 29.20 22.83
C GLU A 33 -17.47 28.65 23.73
N GLU A 34 -17.80 27.79 24.69
CA GLU A 34 -16.81 27.06 25.52
C GLU A 34 -15.94 26.13 24.66
N ASN A 35 -16.53 25.31 23.79
CA ASN A 35 -15.78 24.42 22.90
C ASN A 35 -14.92 25.19 21.88
N ALA A 36 -15.43 26.30 21.36
CA ALA A 36 -14.66 27.16 20.45
C ALA A 36 -13.48 27.83 21.18
N SER A 37 -13.63 28.19 22.46
CA SER A 37 -12.56 28.76 23.27
C SER A 37 -11.42 27.75 23.50
N PHE A 38 -11.76 26.49 23.79
CA PHE A 38 -10.80 25.40 23.96
C PHE A 38 -10.02 25.15 22.66
N LEU A 39 -10.72 25.06 21.52
CA LEU A 39 -10.08 24.85 20.22
C LEU A 39 -9.14 26.01 19.86
N ARG A 40 -9.54 27.26 20.12
CA ARG A 40 -8.67 28.43 19.89
C ARG A 40 -7.42 28.41 20.76
N LEU A 41 -7.55 27.97 22.01
CA LEU A 41 -6.41 27.80 22.92
C LEU A 41 -5.43 26.75 22.38
N GLU A 42 -5.96 25.62 21.92
CA GLU A 42 -5.17 24.50 21.41
C GLU A 42 -4.46 24.86 20.09
N ILE A 43 -5.14 25.56 19.19
CA ILE A 43 -4.54 26.13 17.98
C ILE A 43 -3.40 27.08 18.37
N THR A 44 -3.62 27.97 19.33
CA THR A 44 -2.58 28.91 19.78
C THR A 44 -1.37 28.18 20.36
N ARG A 45 -1.60 27.12 21.16
CA ARG A 45 -0.55 26.26 21.72
C ARG A 45 0.28 25.60 20.62
N PHE A 46 -0.37 24.95 19.64
CA PHE A 46 0.31 24.30 18.53
C PHE A 46 1.04 25.29 17.63
N THR A 47 0.51 26.50 17.44
CA THR A 47 1.15 27.53 16.62
C THR A 47 2.45 28.01 17.28
N SER A 48 2.41 28.23 18.59
CA SER A 48 3.60 28.57 19.40
C SER A 48 4.65 27.45 19.41
N GLU A 49 4.22 26.19 19.55
CA GLU A 49 5.11 25.03 19.50
C GLU A 49 5.76 24.88 18.12
N ASN A 50 5.00 25.05 17.03
CA ASN A 50 5.52 25.04 15.67
C ASN A 50 6.51 26.18 15.42
N GLU A 51 6.27 27.38 15.93
CA GLU A 51 7.25 28.46 15.84
C GLU A 51 8.55 28.14 16.60
N SER A 52 8.44 27.54 17.79
CA SER A 52 9.59 27.11 18.58
C SER A 52 10.40 26.04 17.84
N LEU A 53 9.73 25.04 17.26
CA LEU A 53 10.35 24.00 16.45
C LEU A 53 11.02 24.57 15.21
N LYS A 54 10.38 25.51 14.50
CA LYS A 54 10.99 26.21 13.35
C LYS A 54 12.26 26.96 13.76
N LYS A 55 12.24 27.68 14.89
CA LYS A 55 13.44 28.36 15.43
C LYS A 55 14.55 27.35 15.77
N LYS A 56 14.21 26.19 16.34
CA LYS A 56 15.17 25.13 16.66
C LYS A 56 15.77 24.48 15.42
N CYS A 57 14.97 24.20 14.39
CA CYS A 57 15.44 23.69 13.11
C CYS A 57 16.41 24.67 12.46
N HIS A 58 16.05 25.97 12.42
CA HIS A 58 16.91 27.00 11.86
C HIS A 58 18.24 27.13 12.63
N PHE A 59 18.21 27.02 13.95
CA PHE A 59 19.43 27.00 14.78
C PHE A 59 20.32 25.79 14.47
N LEU A 60 19.74 24.58 14.36
CA LEU A 60 20.48 23.37 14.02
C LEU A 60 21.05 23.43 12.60
N GLU A 61 20.30 23.97 11.65
CA GLU A 61 20.74 24.19 10.28
C GLU A 61 21.92 25.17 10.21
N ASN A 62 21.84 26.30 10.92
CA ASN A 62 22.95 27.25 11.06
C ASN A 62 24.18 26.60 11.71
N THR A 63 23.98 25.76 12.74
CA THR A 63 25.06 25.04 13.41
C THR A 63 25.74 24.04 12.47
N LEU A 64 24.96 23.28 11.69
CA LEU A 64 25.48 22.38 10.65
C LEU A 64 26.21 23.13 9.54
N GLN A 65 25.70 24.28 9.13
CA GLN A 65 26.33 25.11 8.11
C GLN A 65 27.66 25.69 8.62
N CYS A 66 27.74 26.10 9.88
CA CYS A 66 28.98 26.49 10.55
C CYS A 66 29.97 25.31 10.61
N ALA A 67 29.54 24.12 11.05
CA ALA A 67 30.39 22.92 11.10
C ALA A 67 30.92 22.50 9.72
N ARG A 68 30.10 22.62 8.67
CA ARG A 68 30.51 22.39 7.27
C ARG A 68 31.54 23.43 6.79
N LYS A 69 31.40 24.70 7.17
CA LYS A 69 32.40 25.75 6.89
C LYS A 69 33.71 25.52 7.64
N THR A 70 33.66 24.95 8.85
CA THR A 70 34.87 24.58 9.60
C THR A 70 35.57 23.37 8.99
N ALA A 71 34.83 22.38 8.48
CA ALA A 71 35.38 21.23 7.76
C ALA A 71 35.95 21.62 6.38
N GLY A 72 35.34 22.59 5.69
CA GLY A 72 35.83 23.10 4.40
C GLY A 72 37.12 23.95 4.48
N LYS A 73 37.49 24.45 5.67
CA LYS A 73 38.72 25.23 5.88
C LYS A 73 39.99 24.39 6.06
N MET A 74 39.89 23.06 6.13
CA MET A 74 41.07 22.18 6.23
C MET A 74 41.57 21.66 4.86
N ASN A 75 40.82 21.84 3.78
CA ASN A 75 41.24 21.48 2.43
C ASN A 75 41.30 22.74 1.56
N GLY A 76 42.43 23.43 1.61
CA GLY A 76 42.65 24.65 0.84
C GLY A 76 42.92 24.35 -0.65
N THR A 77 42.17 25.00 -1.53
CA THR A 77 42.71 25.69 -2.71
C THR A 77 41.69 26.75 -3.18
N GLU A 78 42.05 28.03 -3.04
CA GLU A 78 41.35 29.18 -3.64
C GLU A 78 41.68 29.24 -5.15
N THR A 79 40.79 29.67 -6.06
CA THR A 79 40.67 31.07 -6.51
C THR A 79 39.54 31.22 -7.57
N PRO A 80 39.09 32.47 -7.90
CA PRO A 80 37.68 32.84 -8.09
C PRO A 80 37.35 33.47 -9.45
N LEU A 81 36.05 33.71 -9.72
CA LEU A 81 35.48 34.97 -10.27
C LEU A 81 33.97 34.81 -10.50
N GLY A 82 33.19 35.83 -10.16
CA GLY A 82 31.74 35.88 -10.35
C GLY A 82 31.28 37.13 -11.12
N HIS A 83 29.99 37.18 -11.46
CA HIS A 83 29.11 38.34 -11.31
C HIS A 83 27.64 37.98 -11.65
N PRO A 84 26.64 38.79 -11.21
CA PRO A 84 25.31 38.34 -10.82
C PRO A 84 24.17 38.94 -11.68
N GLY A 85 22.99 38.33 -11.66
CA GLY A 85 21.76 38.95 -12.17
C GLY A 85 20.56 38.00 -12.25
N LEU A 86 19.56 38.28 -11.41
CA LEU A 86 18.12 37.92 -11.45
C LEU A 86 17.60 37.52 -12.86
N THR A 87 16.73 36.52 -13.06
CA THR A 87 15.39 36.35 -12.44
C THR A 87 14.93 34.89 -12.42
N ASP A 88 14.33 34.50 -11.30
CA ASP A 88 13.20 33.55 -11.11
C ASP A 88 13.00 32.49 -12.22
N THR A 89 13.75 31.39 -12.13
CA THR A 89 13.46 30.16 -12.88
C THR A 89 12.81 29.18 -11.91
N GLY A 90 11.60 28.74 -12.26
CA GLY A 90 10.76 27.88 -11.45
C GLY A 90 11.52 26.67 -10.94
N HIS A 91 11.72 26.62 -9.63
CA HIS A 91 12.18 25.42 -8.96
C HIS A 91 11.15 24.31 -9.15
N ARG A 92 11.62 23.17 -9.66
CA ARG A 92 10.91 21.90 -9.66
C ARG A 92 10.33 21.62 -8.26
N PRO A 93 9.05 21.26 -8.11
CA PRO A 93 8.58 20.56 -6.92
C PRO A 93 9.27 19.20 -6.93
N ALA A 94 10.42 19.13 -6.28
CA ALA A 94 11.04 17.87 -5.93
C ALA A 94 10.36 17.36 -4.67
N ILE A 95 10.14 16.05 -4.60
CA ILE A 95 9.43 15.37 -3.51
C ILE A 95 10.16 15.61 -2.19
N ASP A 96 9.87 16.72 -1.52
CA ASP A 96 10.22 16.98 -0.14
C ASP A 96 8.95 16.81 0.69
N ASN A 97 8.68 15.56 1.04
CA ASN A 97 7.58 15.10 1.88
C ASN A 97 6.15 15.23 1.29
N VAL A 98 5.66 14.07 0.80
CA VAL A 98 4.24 13.60 0.79
C VAL A 98 3.36 13.92 -0.44
N PHE A 99 3.05 12.88 -1.26
CA PHE A 99 1.69 12.32 -1.49
C PHE A 99 1.85 10.97 -2.24
N GLY A 100 1.20 9.88 -1.78
CA GLY A 100 1.33 8.54 -2.41
C GLY A 100 2.34 7.56 -1.79
N LYS A 101 3.09 8.00 -0.76
CA LYS A 101 4.09 7.18 -0.02
C LYS A 101 3.48 5.90 0.61
N GLU A 102 2.24 5.98 1.11
CA GLU A 102 1.49 4.84 1.66
C GLU A 102 0.71 4.04 0.58
N TRP A 103 0.49 4.64 -0.59
CA TRP A 103 -0.43 4.12 -1.60
C TRP A 103 0.26 3.16 -2.57
N CYS A 104 1.38 3.58 -3.17
CA CYS A 104 2.16 2.75 -4.06
C CYS A 104 2.76 1.52 -3.36
N MET A 105 3.05 1.58 -2.06
CA MET A 105 3.56 0.42 -1.33
C MET A 105 2.60 -0.77 -1.25
N ASN A 106 1.31 -0.56 -1.57
CA ASN A 106 0.27 -1.58 -1.51
C ASN A 106 -0.13 -2.12 -2.90
N LEU A 107 0.00 -1.32 -3.96
CA LEU A 107 -0.42 -1.66 -5.34
C LEU A 107 0.52 -2.66 -6.05
N TRP A 108 1.78 -2.72 -5.62
CA TRP A 108 2.84 -3.48 -6.32
C TRP A 108 3.26 -4.76 -5.60
N ARG A 109 2.60 -5.14 -4.50
CA ARG A 109 3.11 -6.17 -3.58
C ARG A 109 2.71 -7.61 -3.90
N HIS A 110 1.92 -7.88 -4.94
CA HIS A 110 1.41 -9.23 -5.17
C HIS A 110 1.37 -9.65 -6.64
N GLU A 111 2.56 -9.89 -7.22
CA GLU A 111 2.73 -11.08 -8.07
C GLU A 111 4.09 -11.76 -7.82
N GLU A 112 4.00 -13.08 -7.62
CA GLU A 112 5.03 -14.08 -7.34
C GLU A 112 5.75 -14.05 -5.97
N SER A 113 5.22 -14.91 -5.09
CA SER A 113 6.01 -15.70 -4.15
C SER A 113 5.49 -17.12 -4.14
N ARG A 114 5.87 -17.88 -5.19
CA ARG A 114 6.30 -19.25 -4.95
C ARG A 114 7.58 -19.15 -4.13
N VAL A 115 7.49 -19.72 -2.92
CA VAL A 115 8.59 -19.99 -1.98
C VAL A 115 9.24 -18.76 -1.33
N GLY A 116 8.86 -18.54 -0.07
CA GLY A 116 9.82 -18.41 1.02
C GLY A 116 10.15 -17.00 1.52
N GLU A 117 9.61 -16.71 2.71
CA GLU A 117 10.19 -15.89 3.78
C GLU A 117 9.77 -14.41 3.89
N GLN A 118 9.33 -14.14 5.12
CA GLN A 118 8.46 -13.05 5.54
C GLN A 118 9.29 -11.92 6.19
N GLU A 119 8.71 -10.73 6.06
CA GLU A 119 9.12 -9.43 6.58
C GLU A 119 9.23 -9.37 8.11
N ASP A 120 9.83 -8.27 8.56
CA ASP A 120 9.28 -7.48 9.67
C ASP A 120 9.84 -6.03 9.55
N THR A 121 9.05 -5.08 10.02
CA THR A 121 9.19 -3.60 10.01
C THR A 121 8.66 -3.08 11.34
N HIS A 122 9.00 -1.84 11.74
CA HIS A 122 8.21 -0.93 12.61
C HIS A 122 9.05 0.35 12.87
N LEU A 123 8.54 1.56 13.12
CA LEU A 123 7.23 2.24 12.96
C LEU A 123 7.50 3.73 13.29
N ASP A 124 6.74 4.68 12.72
CA ASP A 124 5.86 5.60 13.48
C ASP A 124 5.29 6.74 12.60
N SER A 125 3.98 6.99 12.75
CA SER A 125 3.31 8.27 12.46
C SER A 125 2.05 8.39 13.37
N PRO A 126 1.63 9.60 13.78
CA PRO A 126 0.63 9.80 14.84
C PRO A 126 -0.81 10.07 14.35
N VAL A 127 -1.70 9.99 15.34
CA VAL A 127 -3.19 10.01 15.38
C VAL A 127 -3.76 11.45 15.31
N ILE A 128 -5.04 11.68 14.92
CA ILE A 128 -6.18 12.22 15.73
C ILE A 128 -7.33 12.63 14.76
N ILE A 129 -8.50 11.95 14.70
CA ILE A 129 -9.82 12.12 15.39
C ILE A 129 -10.93 12.52 14.38
N GLY A 130 -11.96 11.68 14.28
CA GLY A 130 -13.27 11.99 13.71
C GLY A 130 -14.35 11.26 14.52
N GLU A 131 -15.33 12.01 15.02
CA GLU A 131 -16.48 11.57 15.82
C GLU A 131 -17.78 11.48 14.96
N PRO A 132 -18.91 10.94 15.44
CA PRO A 132 -19.58 9.82 14.79
C PRO A 132 -20.99 10.12 14.24
N VAL A 133 -21.47 9.21 13.41
CA VAL A 133 -22.88 9.09 12.99
C VAL A 133 -23.52 7.96 13.78
N ASN A 134 -24.72 8.19 14.35
CA ASN A 134 -25.74 7.15 14.48
C ASN A 134 -27.14 7.76 14.57
N LEU A 135 -28.07 7.14 13.84
CA LEU A 135 -29.49 7.47 13.73
C LEU A 135 -30.31 6.33 14.34
N LEU A 136 -31.19 6.72 15.27
CA LEU A 136 -32.53 6.19 15.58
C LEU A 136 -32.59 4.79 16.24
N GLU A 137 -33.41 4.51 17.26
CA GLU A 137 -34.82 4.87 17.47
C GLU A 137 -35.23 4.62 18.96
N GLU A 138 -36.27 5.34 19.41
CA GLU A 138 -37.20 5.11 20.54
C GLU A 138 -36.82 5.45 22.01
N GLU A 139 -37.86 5.93 22.71
CA GLU A 139 -37.92 6.89 23.83
C GLU A 139 -38.31 6.18 25.17
N PRO A 140 -38.50 6.87 26.33
CA PRO A 140 -37.61 6.76 27.51
C PRO A 140 -38.26 6.14 28.76
N ASP A 141 -37.46 5.80 29.77
CA ASP A 141 -37.92 5.69 31.17
C ASP A 141 -36.94 6.39 32.14
N ILE A 142 -37.53 7.13 33.07
CA ILE A 142 -36.96 8.14 33.97
C ILE A 142 -36.35 7.47 35.23
N ILE A 143 -35.56 8.24 36.01
CA ILE A 143 -35.26 8.13 37.47
C ILE A 143 -33.87 7.49 37.76
N MET A 144 -32.90 8.04 38.50
CA MET A 144 -32.70 9.28 39.26
C MET A 144 -31.18 9.51 39.41
N ILE A 145 -30.77 10.78 39.39
CA ILE A 145 -29.44 11.23 39.77
C ILE A 145 -29.27 11.08 41.29
N LYS A 146 -28.15 10.50 41.72
CA LYS A 146 -27.60 10.73 43.06
C LYS A 146 -26.11 11.06 42.91
N GLU A 147 -25.79 12.35 43.00
CA GLU A 147 -24.43 12.86 43.22
C GLU A 147 -23.99 12.45 44.62
N GLU A 148 -22.82 11.80 44.79
CA GLU A 148 -21.99 11.96 45.99
C GLU A 148 -20.48 11.80 45.65
N ALA A 149 -19.76 12.92 45.87
CA ALA A 149 -18.38 13.16 46.31
C ALA A 149 -17.21 12.18 46.09
N PHE A 150 -16.06 12.80 45.79
CA PHE A 150 -14.69 12.30 45.90
C PHE A 150 -14.32 11.90 47.34
N GLU A 151 -13.67 10.74 47.52
CA GLU A 151 -12.65 10.51 48.56
C GLU A 151 -11.70 9.34 48.19
N ASP A 152 -10.56 9.34 48.86
CA ASP A 152 -9.24 8.77 48.53
C ASP A 152 -9.06 7.24 48.44
N CYS A 153 -7.91 6.88 47.84
CA CYS A 153 -7.30 5.55 47.77
C CYS A 153 -7.21 4.81 49.12
N SER A 154 -7.52 3.50 49.15
CA SER A 154 -6.54 2.45 49.51
C SER A 154 -7.12 1.02 49.53
N SER A 155 -6.29 0.09 49.05
CA SER A 155 -6.18 -1.34 49.37
C SER A 155 -7.33 -2.31 49.03
N GLY A 156 -7.11 -3.09 47.96
CA GLY A 156 -7.60 -4.45 47.79
C GLY A 156 -6.56 -5.25 47.00
N ILE A 157 -5.83 -6.12 47.68
CA ILE A 157 -4.75 -6.96 47.17
C ILE A 157 -5.23 -8.44 47.19
N ASN A 158 -4.84 -9.19 46.16
CA ASN A 158 -4.66 -10.66 46.05
C ASN A 158 -5.84 -11.59 45.74
N GLU A 159 -5.88 -12.07 44.49
CA GLU A 159 -6.12 -13.50 44.15
C GLU A 159 -5.19 -14.05 43.04
N GLU A 160 -4.45 -13.23 42.26
CA GLU A 160 -3.55 -13.73 41.19
C GLU A 160 -2.09 -14.02 41.61
N ASP A 161 -1.65 -13.62 42.81
CA ASP A 161 -0.25 -13.76 43.26
C ASP A 161 0.09 -15.12 43.90
N GLN A 162 -0.89 -16.01 44.15
CA GLN A 162 -0.65 -17.21 44.95
C GLN A 162 -0.04 -18.38 44.16
N ASP A 163 -0.37 -18.54 42.87
CA ASP A 163 0.17 -19.62 42.03
C ASP A 163 1.58 -19.33 41.51
N ASN A 164 1.89 -18.06 41.22
CA ASN A 164 3.21 -17.66 40.72
C ASN A 164 4.31 -17.73 41.81
N GLN A 165 3.92 -17.59 43.08
CA GLN A 165 4.81 -17.76 44.23
C GLN A 165 5.21 -19.24 44.43
N SER A 166 4.31 -20.19 44.12
CA SER A 166 4.51 -21.63 44.30
C SER A 166 5.56 -22.20 43.32
N VAL A 167 5.48 -21.80 42.04
CA VAL A 167 6.40 -22.26 40.99
C VAL A 167 7.82 -21.73 41.21
N LYS A 168 7.96 -20.43 41.56
CA LYS A 168 9.27 -19.84 41.87
C LYS A 168 9.96 -20.56 43.03
N GLY A 169 9.22 -20.96 44.05
CA GLY A 169 9.74 -21.76 45.16
C GLY A 169 10.23 -23.14 44.73
N ALA A 170 9.48 -23.85 43.88
CA ALA A 170 9.88 -25.17 43.37
C ALA A 170 11.15 -25.11 42.50
N VAL A 171 11.27 -24.08 41.65
CA VAL A 171 12.45 -23.86 40.81
C VAL A 171 13.67 -23.49 41.67
N GLN A 172 13.47 -22.67 42.71
CA GLN A 172 14.53 -22.28 43.64
C GLN A 172 15.15 -23.47 44.38
N GLU A 173 14.33 -24.39 44.87
CA GLU A 173 14.79 -25.60 45.56
C GLU A 173 15.52 -26.55 44.61
N GLU A 174 15.07 -26.67 43.35
CA GLU A 174 15.74 -27.51 42.35
C GLU A 174 17.12 -26.95 41.99
N ILE A 175 17.27 -25.62 41.84
CA ILE A 175 18.57 -25.00 41.57
C ILE A 175 19.53 -25.20 42.75
N LYS A 176 19.08 -24.99 43.99
CA LYS A 176 19.90 -25.24 45.19
C LYS A 176 20.30 -26.70 45.34
N ARG A 177 19.43 -27.64 44.96
CA ARG A 177 19.75 -29.06 44.99
C ARG A 177 20.89 -29.41 44.01
N ILE A 178 20.87 -28.84 42.81
CA ILE A 178 21.85 -29.15 41.76
C ILE A 178 23.18 -28.41 42.00
N LEU A 179 23.10 -27.18 42.49
CA LEU A 179 24.24 -26.30 42.77
C LEU A 179 24.17 -25.78 44.21
N PRO A 180 24.45 -26.61 45.23
CA PRO A 180 24.36 -26.21 46.64
C PRO A 180 25.42 -25.17 47.05
N GLU A 181 26.45 -24.99 46.21
CA GLU A 181 27.53 -24.01 46.43
C GLU A 181 27.15 -22.60 45.96
N LEU A 182 25.98 -22.42 45.33
CA LEU A 182 25.54 -21.12 44.84
C LEU A 182 24.97 -20.27 45.98
N ASP A 183 25.35 -18.99 46.03
CA ASP A 183 24.80 -18.08 47.03
C ASP A 183 23.31 -17.78 46.77
N LEU A 184 22.58 -17.48 47.84
CA LEU A 184 21.12 -17.31 47.81
C LEU A 184 20.68 -16.19 46.87
N ASN A 185 21.48 -15.13 46.71
CA ASN A 185 21.16 -14.00 45.84
C ASN A 185 21.27 -14.41 44.38
N LYS A 186 22.35 -15.10 43.99
CA LYS A 186 22.49 -15.65 42.64
C LYS A 186 21.41 -16.66 42.29
N VAL A 187 20.99 -17.50 43.25
CA VAL A 187 19.85 -18.40 43.00
C VAL A 187 18.58 -17.59 42.71
N GLN A 188 18.32 -16.53 43.48
CA GLN A 188 17.14 -15.69 43.28
C GLN A 188 17.17 -14.94 41.94
N ASP A 189 18.34 -14.49 41.51
CA ASP A 189 18.54 -13.83 40.21
C ASP A 189 18.25 -14.80 39.05
N VAL A 190 18.74 -16.03 39.13
CA VAL A 190 18.47 -17.08 38.13
C VAL A 190 16.99 -17.44 38.10
N VAL A 191 16.35 -17.63 39.25
CA VAL A 191 14.90 -17.94 39.33
C VAL A 191 14.07 -16.79 38.72
N SER A 192 14.45 -15.54 39.01
CA SER A 192 13.75 -14.36 38.48
C SER A 192 13.94 -14.23 36.98
N HIS A 193 15.13 -14.52 36.46
CA HIS A 193 15.40 -14.53 35.02
C HIS A 193 14.63 -15.64 34.30
N LEU A 194 14.63 -16.86 34.86
CA LEU A 194 13.89 -17.98 34.29
C LEU A 194 12.39 -17.68 34.22
N SER A 195 11.82 -17.07 35.26
CA SER A 195 10.39 -16.72 35.27
C SER A 195 10.05 -15.51 34.38
N LEU A 196 10.80 -14.40 34.48
CA LEU A 196 10.41 -13.12 33.85
C LEU A 196 10.94 -12.93 32.43
N VAL A 197 12.05 -13.58 32.07
CA VAL A 197 12.74 -13.36 30.79
C VAL A 197 12.67 -14.60 29.91
N VAL A 198 12.90 -15.79 30.49
CA VAL A 198 12.79 -17.05 29.75
C VAL A 198 11.33 -17.53 29.66
N GLY A 199 10.49 -17.17 30.63
CA GLY A 199 9.06 -17.48 30.63
C GLY A 199 8.73 -18.87 31.20
N VAL A 200 9.51 -19.35 32.17
CA VAL A 200 9.24 -20.60 32.89
C VAL A 200 8.03 -20.38 33.79
N GLU A 201 6.89 -20.94 33.42
CA GLU A 201 5.62 -20.86 34.15
C GLU A 201 5.32 -22.15 34.91
N LYS A 202 5.94 -23.29 34.53
CA LYS A 202 5.79 -24.59 35.20
C LYS A 202 7.11 -25.33 35.34
N THR A 203 7.17 -26.32 36.24
CA THR A 203 8.39 -27.10 36.49
C THR A 203 8.82 -27.98 35.31
N GLU A 204 7.89 -28.30 34.41
CA GLU A 204 8.16 -29.10 33.20
C GLU A 204 8.93 -28.29 32.16
N ASP A 205 8.74 -26.97 32.13
CA ASP A 205 9.39 -26.06 31.17
C ASP A 205 10.92 -26.00 31.36
N LEU A 206 11.41 -26.39 32.54
CA LEU A 206 12.84 -26.47 32.82
C LEU A 206 13.58 -27.42 31.85
N SER A 207 12.90 -28.44 31.32
CA SER A 207 13.46 -29.35 30.32
C SER A 207 13.83 -28.65 29.00
N LEU A 208 13.16 -27.53 28.69
CA LEU A 208 13.36 -26.75 27.47
C LEU A 208 14.46 -25.69 27.60
N VAL A 209 14.91 -25.40 28.84
CA VAL A 209 15.93 -24.38 29.11
C VAL A 209 17.27 -24.80 28.50
N GLU A 210 17.89 -23.88 27.74
CA GLU A 210 19.20 -24.07 27.14
C GLU A 210 20.31 -23.33 27.90
N VAL A 211 21.57 -23.67 27.59
CA VAL A 211 22.73 -23.06 28.25
C VAL A 211 22.79 -21.55 27.97
N SER A 212 22.37 -21.12 26.78
CA SER A 212 22.29 -19.70 26.40
C SER A 212 21.36 -18.88 27.29
N ASP A 213 20.36 -19.51 27.90
CA ASP A 213 19.31 -18.81 28.65
C ASP A 213 19.74 -18.49 30.08
N ILE A 214 20.84 -19.08 30.57
CA ILE A 214 21.33 -18.89 31.94
C ILE A 214 22.84 -18.56 32.00
N GLN A 215 23.49 -18.39 30.84
CA GLN A 215 24.94 -18.14 30.75
C GLN A 215 25.37 -16.79 31.35
N ASP A 216 24.46 -15.82 31.43
CA ASP A 216 24.77 -14.48 31.96
C ASP A 216 24.76 -14.44 33.50
N PHE A 217 24.23 -15.48 34.15
CA PHE A 217 24.04 -15.55 35.60
C PHE A 217 24.95 -16.59 36.29
N LEU A 218 25.45 -17.56 35.53
CA LEU A 218 26.19 -18.72 36.06
C LEU A 218 27.41 -19.02 35.22
N GLU A 219 28.42 -19.66 35.82
CA GLU A 219 29.59 -20.10 35.08
C GLU A 219 29.25 -21.21 34.07
N PRO A 220 29.97 -21.33 32.94
CA PRO A 220 29.62 -22.29 31.89
C PRO A 220 29.45 -23.74 32.34
N ILE A 221 30.18 -24.18 33.39
CA ILE A 221 30.05 -25.53 33.96
C ILE A 221 28.77 -25.66 34.79
N GLN A 222 28.38 -24.61 35.51
CA GLN A 222 27.15 -24.56 36.30
C GLN A 222 25.92 -24.60 35.39
N CYS A 223 25.93 -23.82 34.29
CA CYS A 223 24.86 -23.85 33.28
C CYS A 223 24.68 -25.25 32.68
N ARG A 224 25.78 -25.90 32.29
CA ARG A 224 25.76 -27.25 31.72
C ARG A 224 25.25 -28.29 32.70
N LYS A 225 25.58 -28.17 34.00
CA LYS A 225 25.06 -29.08 35.05
C LYS A 225 23.55 -28.92 35.24
N LEU A 226 23.03 -27.69 35.29
CA LEU A 226 21.60 -27.42 35.40
C LEU A 226 20.82 -27.95 34.21
N VAL A 227 21.17 -27.53 32.99
CA VAL A 227 20.48 -27.92 31.75
C VAL A 227 20.51 -29.44 31.54
N LYS A 228 21.65 -30.09 31.82
CA LYS A 228 21.76 -31.55 31.74
C LYS A 228 20.80 -32.25 32.71
N THR A 229 20.67 -31.73 33.93
CA THR A 229 19.81 -32.34 34.95
C THR A 229 18.33 -32.09 34.66
N PHE A 230 17.98 -30.90 34.18
CA PHE A 230 16.60 -30.59 33.76
C PHE A 230 16.15 -31.47 32.58
N LYS A 231 17.01 -31.67 31.57
CA LYS A 231 16.71 -32.53 30.41
C LYS A 231 16.65 -34.02 30.74
N GLN A 232 17.36 -34.48 31.77
CA GLN A 232 17.31 -35.90 32.19
C GLN A 232 15.99 -36.30 32.86
N ARG A 233 15.20 -35.33 33.35
CA ARG A 233 13.93 -35.58 34.04
C ARG A 233 12.83 -36.11 33.12
N GLU A 234 12.85 -35.77 31.84
CA GLU A 234 11.91 -36.31 30.83
C GLU A 234 12.10 -37.82 30.59
N SER A 235 13.32 -38.34 30.80
CA SER A 235 13.68 -39.72 30.40
C SER A 235 13.31 -40.82 31.40
N LEU A 236 12.83 -40.49 32.61
CA LEU A 236 12.41 -41.46 33.63
C LEU A 236 10.88 -41.53 33.85
N GLY A 237 10.09 -40.80 33.05
CA GLY A 237 8.65 -40.63 33.23
C GLY A 237 7.73 -41.59 32.46
N GLN A 238 8.18 -42.78 32.06
CA GLN A 238 7.31 -43.77 31.42
C GLN A 238 7.69 -45.20 31.86
N VAL A 239 6.88 -45.77 32.76
CA VAL A 239 6.94 -47.17 33.19
C VAL A 239 5.68 -47.89 32.73
N ASP A 240 5.94 -49.04 32.10
CA ASP A 240 5.13 -50.23 31.82
C ASP A 240 4.01 -50.25 30.77
N GLY A 241 4.08 -51.27 29.91
CA GLY A 241 2.94 -51.69 29.08
C GLY A 241 3.16 -52.54 27.82
N THR A 242 4.23 -53.33 27.69
CA THR A 242 4.38 -54.55 26.81
C THR A 242 4.14 -54.47 25.28
N PRO A 243 5.03 -55.06 24.44
CA PRO A 243 4.88 -55.11 22.99
C PRO A 243 4.25 -56.44 22.51
N ASN A 244 3.53 -56.42 21.39
CA ASN A 244 3.33 -57.65 20.61
C ASN A 244 3.41 -57.44 19.10
N GLU A 245 4.08 -58.41 18.50
CA GLU A 245 4.69 -58.51 17.18
C GLU A 245 3.75 -58.99 16.05
N MET A 246 4.27 -58.89 14.81
CA MET A 246 4.00 -59.73 13.63
C MET A 246 2.66 -59.48 12.89
N THR A 247 2.55 -59.48 11.56
CA THR A 247 3.28 -60.19 10.50
C THR A 247 3.03 -59.53 9.12
N LEU A 248 4.01 -59.64 8.22
CA LEU A 248 3.91 -59.36 6.77
C LEU A 248 3.11 -60.47 6.05
N THR A 249 2.35 -60.15 5.00
CA THR A 249 2.49 -60.61 3.59
C THR A 249 1.21 -60.47 2.74
N PRO A 250 1.31 -60.44 1.38
CA PRO A 250 0.42 -59.71 0.47
C PRO A 250 -0.34 -60.61 -0.55
N LEU A 251 -1.40 -60.07 -1.18
CA LEU A 251 -1.64 -60.01 -2.65
C LEU A 251 -3.12 -59.70 -2.99
N SER A 252 -3.29 -58.72 -3.88
CA SER A 252 -4.16 -58.70 -5.07
C SER A 252 -5.67 -58.91 -4.92
N SER A 253 -6.46 -57.89 -5.28
CA SER A 253 -7.23 -57.86 -6.54
C SER A 253 -7.95 -56.52 -6.71
N ASN A 254 -7.93 -56.03 -7.95
CA ASN A 254 -8.50 -54.78 -8.43
C ASN A 254 -10.02 -54.69 -8.21
N GLU A 255 -10.49 -53.53 -7.75
CA GLU A 255 -11.76 -52.96 -8.18
C GLU A 255 -11.60 -51.45 -8.42
N SER A 256 -12.18 -51.03 -9.53
CA SER A 256 -12.14 -49.72 -10.16
C SER A 256 -13.18 -48.74 -9.60
N LEU A 257 -12.80 -47.45 -9.48
CA LEU A 257 -13.56 -46.18 -9.61
C LEU A 257 -12.95 -45.13 -8.64
N PRO A 258 -13.17 -43.81 -8.82
CA PRO A 258 -13.08 -42.95 -10.00
C PRO A 258 -11.97 -41.87 -9.83
N GLU A 259 -11.62 -41.19 -10.92
CA GLU A 259 -10.67 -40.06 -10.92
C GLU A 259 -11.07 -38.97 -9.90
N GLN A 260 -10.23 -38.78 -8.88
CA GLN A 260 -10.30 -37.61 -8.01
C GLN A 260 -9.70 -36.40 -8.74
N PRO A 261 -10.34 -35.22 -8.67
CA PRO A 261 -9.71 -34.00 -9.12
C PRO A 261 -8.48 -33.71 -8.24
N PHE A 262 -7.34 -33.47 -8.89
CA PHE A 262 -6.11 -33.03 -8.24
C PHE A 262 -6.38 -31.81 -7.36
N ILE A 263 -6.35 -31.99 -6.04
CA ILE A 263 -6.29 -30.89 -5.08
C ILE A 263 -4.81 -30.50 -4.92
N PRO A 264 -4.40 -29.26 -5.26
CA PRO A 264 -3.04 -28.82 -4.99
C PRO A 264 -2.78 -28.79 -3.48
N SER A 265 -1.77 -29.53 -3.03
CA SER A 265 -1.38 -29.67 -1.62
C SER A 265 -0.69 -28.42 -1.04
N PHE A 266 -1.27 -27.22 -1.22
CA PHE A 266 -0.68 -25.95 -0.77
C PHE A 266 -1.42 -25.29 0.40
N ILE A 267 -2.25 -26.03 1.14
CA ILE A 267 -2.93 -25.50 2.34
C ILE A 267 -2.02 -25.73 3.56
N LYS A 268 -1.32 -24.67 3.98
CA LYS A 268 -0.43 -24.65 5.17
C LYS A 268 -1.16 -24.58 6.52
N SER A 269 -2.45 -24.24 6.57
CA SER A 269 -3.21 -24.20 7.83
C SER A 269 -4.21 -25.36 7.94
N SER A 270 -4.09 -26.13 9.01
CA SER A 270 -4.95 -27.30 9.29
C SER A 270 -6.43 -26.94 9.36
N TRP A 271 -6.77 -25.75 9.89
CA TRP A 271 -8.16 -25.34 10.08
C TRP A 271 -8.92 -25.05 8.77
N LEU A 272 -8.23 -24.61 7.70
CA LEU A 272 -8.88 -24.32 6.42
C LEU A 272 -9.44 -25.58 5.76
N ARG A 273 -8.81 -26.74 5.98
CA ARG A 273 -9.26 -28.03 5.43
C ARG A 273 -10.53 -28.54 6.11
N SER A 274 -10.74 -28.18 7.37
CA SER A 274 -11.91 -28.57 8.17
C SER A 274 -12.96 -27.47 8.29
N PHE A 275 -12.70 -26.28 7.73
CA PHE A 275 -13.61 -25.15 7.84
C PHE A 275 -14.87 -25.38 7.01
N GLN A 276 -16.02 -25.32 7.68
CA GLN A 276 -17.32 -25.44 7.03
C GLN A 276 -17.97 -24.06 6.91
N ILE A 277 -18.41 -23.73 5.70
CA ILE A 277 -19.13 -22.48 5.45
C ILE A 277 -20.48 -22.56 6.19
N PRO A 278 -20.86 -21.55 7.00
CA PRO A 278 -22.09 -21.57 7.79
C PRO A 278 -23.34 -21.29 6.93
N TRP A 279 -23.63 -22.17 5.97
CA TRP A 279 -24.77 -22.06 5.05
C TRP A 279 -26.12 -21.99 5.77
N ASN A 280 -26.25 -22.65 6.92
CA ASN A 280 -27.45 -22.63 7.75
C ASN A 280 -27.75 -21.26 8.37
N ARG A 281 -26.76 -20.36 8.42
CA ARG A 281 -26.92 -18.98 8.89
C ARG A 281 -27.10 -18.00 7.73
N MET A 282 -27.21 -18.49 6.49
CA MET A 282 -27.35 -17.64 5.32
C MET A 282 -28.66 -16.84 5.36
N PRO A 283 -28.64 -15.52 5.09
CA PRO A 283 -29.86 -14.71 5.06
C PRO A 283 -30.89 -15.26 4.07
N ALA A 284 -32.18 -15.22 4.43
CA ALA A 284 -33.25 -15.82 3.61
C ALA A 284 -33.30 -15.26 2.18
N ALA A 285 -33.07 -13.96 2.01
CA ALA A 285 -33.01 -13.31 0.69
C ALA A 285 -31.84 -13.83 -0.16
N LEU A 286 -30.72 -14.22 0.47
CA LEU A 286 -29.56 -14.78 -0.21
C LEU A 286 -29.77 -16.25 -0.53
N ALA A 287 -30.42 -17.01 0.37
CA ALA A 287 -30.82 -18.39 0.11
C ALA A 287 -31.78 -18.49 -1.09
N GLN A 288 -32.73 -17.55 -1.19
CA GLN A 288 -33.61 -17.44 -2.35
C GLN A 288 -32.80 -17.17 -3.63
N ALA A 289 -31.88 -16.21 -3.62
CA ALA A 289 -31.03 -15.90 -4.77
C ALA A 289 -30.18 -17.11 -5.22
N THR A 290 -29.64 -17.90 -4.27
CA THR A 290 -28.91 -19.12 -4.60
C THR A 290 -29.80 -20.21 -5.22
N SER A 291 -31.09 -20.25 -4.86
CA SER A 291 -32.04 -21.22 -5.43
C SER A 291 -32.52 -20.84 -6.82
N THR A 292 -32.56 -19.55 -7.14
CA THR A 292 -32.97 -19.03 -8.45
C THR A 292 -31.80 -18.78 -9.40
N GLY A 293 -30.56 -18.90 -8.93
CA GLY A 293 -29.36 -18.60 -9.72
C GLY A 293 -29.16 -17.11 -9.99
N GLU A 294 -29.78 -16.25 -9.18
CA GLU A 294 -29.67 -14.81 -9.30
C GLU A 294 -28.44 -14.27 -8.57
N ARG A 295 -27.95 -13.10 -9.02
CA ARG A 295 -26.81 -12.41 -8.40
C ARG A 295 -27.18 -11.90 -7.00
N ALA A 296 -26.28 -12.10 -6.04
CA ALA A 296 -26.51 -11.66 -4.66
C ALA A 296 -26.66 -10.13 -4.56
N ARG A 297 -27.77 -9.67 -3.96
CA ARG A 297 -27.95 -8.24 -3.65
C ARG A 297 -26.90 -7.77 -2.64
N PRO A 298 -26.43 -6.51 -2.71
CA PRO A 298 -25.32 -6.03 -1.86
C PRO A 298 -25.55 -6.14 -0.35
N GLY A 299 -26.78 -5.90 0.13
CA GLY A 299 -27.13 -5.98 1.56
C GLY A 299 -26.98 -7.41 2.13
N PRO A 300 -27.77 -8.38 1.63
CA PRO A 300 -27.68 -9.78 2.07
C PRO A 300 -26.29 -10.39 1.88
N ARG A 301 -25.57 -10.01 0.81
CA ARG A 301 -24.18 -10.46 0.59
C ARG A 301 -23.25 -9.99 1.70
N ARG A 302 -23.31 -8.71 2.10
CA ARG A 302 -22.49 -8.16 3.20
C ARG A 302 -22.82 -8.82 4.53
N GLU A 303 -24.09 -9.11 4.79
CA GLU A 303 -24.51 -9.83 6.00
C GLU A 303 -23.90 -11.22 6.05
N PHE A 304 -23.97 -11.98 4.95
CA PHE A 304 -23.34 -13.29 4.87
C PHE A 304 -21.81 -13.24 5.03
N VAL A 305 -21.14 -12.23 4.45
CA VAL A 305 -19.71 -11.98 4.67
C VAL A 305 -19.39 -11.80 6.16
N ARG A 306 -20.23 -11.07 6.93
CA ARG A 306 -20.03 -10.92 8.39
C ARG A 306 -20.15 -12.27 9.12
N ILE A 307 -21.14 -13.08 8.74
CA ILE A 307 -21.37 -14.42 9.32
C ILE A 307 -20.19 -15.34 9.04
N VAL A 308 -19.70 -15.37 7.80
CA VAL A 308 -18.55 -16.19 7.39
C VAL A 308 -17.30 -15.74 8.14
N VAL A 309 -17.02 -14.45 8.23
CA VAL A 309 -15.84 -13.94 8.98
C VAL A 309 -15.93 -14.28 10.46
N ALA A 310 -17.11 -14.15 11.09
CA ALA A 310 -17.27 -14.55 12.49
C ALA A 310 -16.99 -16.05 12.70
N ALA A 311 -17.42 -16.91 11.77
CA ALA A 311 -17.08 -18.33 11.81
C ALA A 311 -15.59 -18.58 11.59
N MET A 312 -14.93 -17.84 10.68
CA MET A 312 -13.49 -17.94 10.45
C MET A 312 -12.70 -17.54 11.71
N GLN A 313 -13.14 -16.48 12.42
CA GLN A 313 -12.47 -15.98 13.63
C GLN A 313 -12.51 -16.95 14.81
N ALA A 314 -13.47 -17.88 14.84
CA ALA A 314 -13.49 -18.96 15.82
C ALA A 314 -12.31 -19.95 15.66
N HIS A 315 -11.71 -20.02 14.47
CA HIS A 315 -10.55 -20.89 14.18
C HIS A 315 -9.25 -20.11 14.08
N CYS A 316 -9.31 -18.92 13.50
CA CYS A 316 -8.16 -18.05 13.29
C CYS A 316 -8.61 -16.60 13.51
N PRO A 317 -8.24 -15.95 14.63
CA PRO A 317 -8.71 -14.59 14.95
C PRO A 317 -8.39 -13.53 13.88
N ASN A 318 -7.32 -13.74 13.11
CA ASN A 318 -6.92 -12.84 12.03
C ASN A 318 -6.54 -13.61 10.74
N PRO A 319 -7.54 -14.08 9.96
CA PRO A 319 -7.28 -14.79 8.71
C PRO A 319 -6.57 -13.89 7.68
N ASN A 320 -5.48 -14.41 7.10
CA ASN A 320 -4.74 -13.70 6.07
C ASN A 320 -5.47 -13.72 4.70
N LEU A 321 -4.98 -12.95 3.73
CA LEU A 321 -5.62 -12.83 2.41
C LEU A 321 -5.72 -14.17 1.67
N ALA A 322 -4.73 -15.06 1.82
CA ALA A 322 -4.74 -16.38 1.21
C ALA A 322 -5.85 -17.28 1.82
N ALA A 323 -6.01 -17.26 3.14
CA ALA A 323 -7.10 -17.96 3.83
C ALA A 323 -8.48 -17.43 3.42
N CYS A 324 -8.62 -16.10 3.30
CA CYS A 324 -9.84 -15.50 2.77
C CYS A 324 -10.12 -15.92 1.32
N GLY A 325 -9.06 -16.08 0.51
CA GLY A 325 -9.16 -16.54 -0.88
C GLY A 325 -9.63 -17.98 -0.99
N GLU A 326 -9.15 -18.86 -0.12
CA GLU A 326 -9.59 -20.25 -0.06
C GLU A 326 -11.09 -20.36 0.27
N VAL A 327 -11.53 -19.63 1.31
CA VAL A 327 -12.94 -19.61 1.72
C VAL A 327 -13.81 -18.99 0.63
N ALA A 328 -13.38 -17.89 0.01
CA ALA A 328 -14.10 -17.26 -1.09
C ALA A 328 -14.25 -18.21 -2.28
N ARG A 329 -13.19 -18.94 -2.64
CA ARG A 329 -13.24 -19.94 -3.71
C ARG A 329 -14.26 -21.02 -3.41
N ASN A 330 -14.26 -21.57 -2.19
CA ASN A 330 -15.23 -22.60 -1.79
C ASN A 330 -16.69 -22.10 -1.86
N ILE A 331 -16.94 -20.85 -1.46
CA ILE A 331 -18.27 -20.24 -1.56
C ILE A 331 -18.70 -20.11 -3.03
N VAL A 332 -17.83 -19.58 -3.89
CA VAL A 332 -18.11 -19.39 -5.32
C VAL A 332 -18.26 -20.72 -6.05
N SER A 333 -17.43 -21.73 -5.73
CA SER A 333 -17.56 -23.07 -6.31
C SER A 333 -18.91 -23.73 -5.99
N THR A 334 -19.53 -23.36 -4.86
CA THR A 334 -20.85 -23.88 -4.48
C THR A 334 -21.98 -23.15 -5.21
N TYR A 335 -21.87 -21.82 -5.34
CA TYR A 335 -22.91 -20.96 -5.94
C TYR A 335 -22.29 -19.93 -6.89
N PRO A 336 -21.83 -20.35 -8.07
CA PRO A 336 -21.04 -19.50 -8.97
C PRO A 336 -21.83 -18.31 -9.50
N LEU A 337 -23.11 -18.49 -9.85
CA LEU A 337 -23.96 -17.42 -10.38
C LEU A 337 -24.30 -16.34 -9.34
N THR A 338 -24.37 -16.72 -8.07
CA THR A 338 -24.79 -15.81 -6.99
C THR A 338 -23.62 -15.07 -6.37
N PHE A 339 -22.49 -15.76 -6.17
CA PHE A 339 -21.32 -15.20 -5.50
C PHE A 339 -20.15 -14.87 -6.42
N GLY A 340 -20.09 -15.51 -7.58
CA GLY A 340 -19.01 -15.37 -8.53
C GLY A 340 -18.95 -13.98 -9.15
N ASP A 341 -17.74 -13.62 -9.54
CA ASP A 341 -17.46 -12.42 -10.29
C ASP A 341 -17.81 -12.72 -11.76
N ILE A 342 -19.02 -12.37 -12.18
CA ILE A 342 -19.58 -12.65 -13.52
C ILE A 342 -20.14 -11.35 -14.12
N SER A 343 -19.90 -11.10 -15.41
CA SER A 343 -20.40 -9.93 -16.15
C SER A 343 -21.91 -10.01 -16.41
N GLU A 344 -22.54 -8.90 -16.83
CA GLU A 344 -23.95 -8.91 -17.28
C GLU A 344 -24.17 -9.82 -18.50
N GLU A 345 -23.10 -10.12 -19.24
CA GLU A 345 -23.10 -10.95 -20.44
C GLU A 345 -22.76 -12.44 -20.11
N GLY A 346 -22.54 -12.77 -18.83
CA GLY A 346 -22.33 -14.15 -18.34
C GLY A 346 -20.88 -14.62 -18.33
N GLU A 347 -19.92 -13.74 -18.60
CA GLU A 347 -18.48 -14.06 -18.61
C GLU A 347 -17.89 -14.05 -17.20
N GLN A 348 -17.06 -15.04 -16.87
CA GLN A 348 -16.36 -15.11 -15.59
C GLN A 348 -15.19 -14.12 -15.57
N LEU A 349 -15.12 -13.30 -14.52
CA LEU A 349 -14.15 -12.21 -14.36
C LEU A 349 -12.93 -12.68 -13.58
N GLY A 350 -11.73 -12.58 -14.16
CA GLY A 350 -10.49 -12.96 -13.50
C GLY A 350 -10.53 -14.38 -12.89
N ASN A 351 -10.15 -14.53 -11.61
CA ASN A 351 -10.21 -15.83 -10.93
C ASN A 351 -11.63 -16.21 -10.43
N GLY A 352 -12.65 -15.36 -10.66
CA GLY A 352 -14.05 -15.61 -10.34
C GLY A 352 -14.47 -15.40 -8.88
N PHE A 353 -13.54 -15.18 -7.94
CA PHE A 353 -13.86 -15.04 -6.50
C PHE A 353 -13.11 -13.89 -5.79
N SER A 354 -12.42 -13.05 -6.55
CA SER A 354 -11.59 -11.95 -6.04
C SER A 354 -12.40 -10.93 -5.23
N CYS A 355 -13.60 -10.57 -5.67
CA CYS A 355 -14.42 -9.59 -4.95
C CYS A 355 -14.86 -10.14 -3.59
N LEU A 356 -15.26 -11.41 -3.55
CA LEU A 356 -15.66 -12.07 -2.29
C LEU A 356 -14.46 -12.22 -1.34
N GLN A 357 -13.30 -12.63 -1.85
CA GLN A 357 -12.05 -12.72 -1.08
C GLN A 357 -11.73 -11.39 -0.39
N ARG A 358 -11.86 -10.27 -1.11
CA ARG A 358 -11.61 -8.93 -0.57
C ARG A 358 -12.65 -8.54 0.49
N GLN A 359 -13.94 -8.78 0.22
CA GLN A 359 -15.01 -8.50 1.19
C GLN A 359 -14.77 -9.22 2.52
N LEU A 360 -14.34 -10.49 2.48
CA LEU A 360 -13.95 -11.26 3.67
C LEU A 360 -12.75 -10.61 4.38
N LYS A 361 -11.67 -10.29 3.65
CA LYS A 361 -10.46 -9.71 4.24
C LYS A 361 -10.70 -8.34 4.87
N THR A 362 -11.43 -7.46 4.20
CA THR A 362 -11.79 -6.14 4.73
C THR A 362 -12.63 -6.27 6.00
N ARG A 363 -13.55 -7.24 6.04
CA ARG A 363 -14.35 -7.47 7.24
C ARG A 363 -13.50 -8.01 8.40
N VAL A 364 -12.54 -8.91 8.15
CA VAL A 364 -11.57 -9.36 9.17
C VAL A 364 -10.81 -8.17 9.77
N GLU A 365 -10.29 -7.27 8.93
CA GLU A 365 -9.56 -6.09 9.38
C GLU A 365 -10.43 -5.14 10.20
N HIS A 366 -11.66 -4.93 9.77
CA HIS A 366 -12.61 -4.09 10.48
C HIS A 366 -12.94 -4.63 11.87
N VAL A 367 -13.14 -5.95 12.03
CA VAL A 367 -13.41 -6.56 13.34
C VAL A 367 -12.18 -6.53 14.24
N ASN A 368 -10.98 -6.62 13.65
CA ASN A 368 -9.72 -6.62 14.40
C ASN A 368 -9.16 -5.21 14.66
N ARG A 369 -9.90 -4.14 14.34
CA ARG A 369 -9.42 -2.75 14.46
C ARG A 369 -9.05 -2.39 15.91
N ASP A 370 -9.80 -2.89 16.89
CA ASP A 370 -9.67 -2.50 18.30
C ASP A 370 -8.97 -3.57 19.17
N VAL A 371 -8.64 -4.74 18.61
CA VAL A 371 -7.97 -5.83 19.32
C VAL A 371 -6.46 -5.73 19.12
N MET A 372 -5.77 -5.09 20.07
CA MET A 372 -4.31 -4.84 20.02
C MET A 372 -3.47 -6.12 19.97
N GLU A 373 -3.91 -7.20 20.62
CA GLU A 373 -3.19 -8.47 20.71
C GLU A 373 -3.15 -9.27 19.40
N HIS A 374 -4.02 -8.96 18.42
CA HIS A 374 -4.08 -9.67 17.13
C HIS A 374 -3.40 -8.92 15.99
N ARG A 375 -2.77 -7.77 16.32
CA ARG A 375 -1.90 -7.03 15.40
C ARG A 375 -0.55 -7.73 15.34
N ILE A 376 -0.38 -8.63 14.36
CA ILE A 376 0.95 -9.12 13.97
C ILE A 376 1.69 -7.97 13.34
N ARG A 377 2.41 -7.23 14.17
CA ARG A 377 3.27 -6.13 13.76
C ARG A 377 4.44 -6.16 14.75
N ARG A 378 5.34 -7.12 14.57
CA ARG A 378 6.60 -7.19 15.33
C ARG A 378 7.66 -6.35 14.59
N PRO A 379 8.40 -5.47 15.27
CA PRO A 379 9.59 -4.83 14.72
C PRO A 379 10.72 -5.84 14.46
N ARG A 380 11.24 -5.93 13.23
CA ARG A 380 12.47 -6.68 12.93
C ARG A 380 13.64 -5.91 13.53
N ARG A 381 14.31 -6.48 14.54
CA ARG A 381 15.62 -5.98 14.97
C ARG A 381 16.67 -6.28 13.87
N PRO A 382 17.60 -5.36 13.55
CA PRO A 382 18.67 -5.64 12.59
C PRO A 382 19.59 -6.74 13.13
N SER A 383 19.77 -7.81 12.35
CA SER A 383 20.77 -8.85 12.63
C SER A 383 22.17 -8.25 12.56
N MET A 384 22.88 -8.21 13.68
CA MET A 384 24.31 -7.91 13.73
C MET A 384 25.05 -9.07 13.05
N LYS A 385 25.65 -8.83 11.87
CA LYS A 385 26.54 -9.82 11.24
C LYS A 385 27.72 -10.07 12.19
N ARG A 386 27.88 -11.32 12.67
CA ARG A 386 29.14 -11.76 13.27
C ARG A 386 30.18 -11.85 12.16
N ALA A 387 31.37 -11.32 12.43
CA ALA A 387 32.51 -11.44 11.55
C ALA A 387 33.04 -12.89 11.58
N GLY A 388 33.27 -13.44 10.39
CA GLY A 388 34.06 -14.66 10.20
C GLY A 388 33.24 -15.91 9.95
N GLU A 389 32.86 -16.14 8.69
CA GLU A 389 32.74 -17.49 8.12
C GLU A 389 32.81 -17.35 6.59
N GLN A 390 33.87 -17.90 6.00
CA GLN A 390 33.95 -18.16 4.56
C GLN A 390 33.07 -19.39 4.30
N ASP A 391 32.11 -19.30 3.39
CA ASP A 391 31.81 -20.46 2.56
C ASP A 391 31.13 -20.11 1.23
N ASN A 392 31.58 -20.82 0.19
CA ASN A 392 30.99 -20.88 -1.14
C ASN A 392 29.56 -21.40 -1.06
N PHE A 393 28.60 -20.86 -1.82
CA PHE A 393 27.61 -21.60 -2.63
C PHE A 393 26.59 -20.64 -3.30
N MET A 394 26.40 -20.85 -4.60
CA MET A 394 25.24 -20.60 -5.46
C MET A 394 24.29 -19.40 -5.15
N ARG A 395 24.29 -18.48 -6.13
CA ARG A 395 23.35 -17.39 -6.38
C ARG A 395 21.90 -17.66 -5.91
N LYS A 396 21.43 -16.88 -4.94
CA LYS A 396 20.01 -16.52 -4.80
C LYS A 396 19.89 -15.01 -4.91
N ASN A 397 19.13 -14.55 -5.90
CA ASN A 397 18.83 -13.13 -6.11
C ASN A 397 18.11 -12.58 -4.87
N VAL A 398 18.82 -11.82 -4.05
CA VAL A 398 18.22 -11.09 -2.93
C VAL A 398 17.46 -9.91 -3.50
N ARG A 399 16.12 -9.96 -3.41
CA ARG A 399 15.18 -8.91 -3.83
C ARG A 399 15.52 -7.61 -3.08
N CYS A 400 15.87 -6.53 -3.80
CA CYS A 400 16.00 -5.21 -3.21
C CYS A 400 14.66 -4.80 -2.60
N LYS A 401 14.69 -4.20 -1.40
CA LYS A 401 13.50 -3.65 -0.73
C LYS A 401 12.82 -2.67 -1.69
N VAL A 402 11.57 -2.94 -2.03
CA VAL A 402 10.73 -2.00 -2.80
C VAL A 402 10.69 -0.69 -2.02
N ASP A 403 11.21 0.37 -2.61
CA ASP A 403 11.09 1.71 -2.08
C ASP A 403 10.00 2.49 -2.83
N SER A 404 9.84 3.75 -2.42
CA SER A 404 8.74 4.64 -2.75
C SER A 404 8.29 4.48 -4.21
N TYR A 405 6.99 4.31 -4.41
CA TYR A 405 6.33 4.15 -5.72
C TYR A 405 6.24 2.73 -6.32
N GLY A 406 6.65 1.68 -5.60
CA GLY A 406 6.66 0.32 -6.17
C GLY A 406 7.87 0.00 -7.01
N CYS A 407 8.83 0.93 -7.00
CA CYS A 407 10.10 0.78 -7.65
C CYS A 407 10.86 -0.34 -6.94
N ILE A 408 11.24 -1.37 -7.69
CA ILE A 408 12.04 -2.48 -7.20
C ILE A 408 13.54 -2.13 -7.18
N ASN A 409 13.95 -1.07 -7.90
CA ASN A 409 15.36 -0.72 -8.10
C ASN A 409 15.60 0.80 -8.16
N TRP A 410 14.95 1.59 -7.30
CA TRP A 410 15.05 3.06 -7.31
C TRP A 410 16.43 3.65 -7.04
N GLN A 411 17.14 3.11 -6.03
CA GLN A 411 18.47 3.58 -5.63
C GLN A 411 19.39 2.36 -5.40
N PRO A 412 19.90 1.73 -6.47
CA PRO A 412 20.83 0.61 -6.35
C PRO A 412 22.08 1.03 -5.54
N SER A 413 22.45 0.23 -4.54
CA SER A 413 23.58 0.51 -3.64
C SER A 413 24.89 -0.20 -4.05
N SER A 414 24.80 -1.23 -4.88
CA SER A 414 25.95 -2.00 -5.36
C SER A 414 26.30 -1.65 -6.80
N ILE A 415 27.59 -1.45 -7.05
CA ILE A 415 28.17 -1.41 -8.41
C ILE A 415 28.12 -2.83 -9.01
N PRO A 416 27.88 -3.00 -10.32
CA PRO A 416 27.89 -4.32 -10.96
C PRO A 416 29.22 -5.07 -10.74
N GLU A 417 29.17 -6.40 -10.66
CA GLU A 417 30.38 -7.23 -10.45
C GLU A 417 31.43 -6.97 -11.53
N GLY A 418 32.67 -6.67 -11.11
CA GLY A 418 33.78 -6.39 -12.03
C GLY A 418 33.90 -4.93 -12.48
N GLU A 419 32.95 -4.07 -12.10
CA GLU A 419 32.99 -2.65 -12.45
C GLU A 419 33.63 -1.78 -11.35
N THR A 420 34.33 -0.73 -11.77
CA THR A 420 34.82 0.34 -10.90
C THR A 420 34.15 1.67 -11.23
N ALA A 421 34.32 2.67 -10.36
CA ALA A 421 33.81 4.01 -10.61
C ALA A 421 34.33 4.62 -11.92
N GLU A 422 35.61 4.36 -12.23
CA GLU A 422 36.26 4.81 -13.48
C GLU A 422 35.72 4.05 -14.69
N SER A 423 35.48 2.74 -14.56
CA SER A 423 34.90 1.92 -15.63
C SER A 423 33.49 2.38 -16.00
N LEU A 424 32.64 2.62 -15.00
CA LEU A 424 31.28 3.12 -15.23
C LEU A 424 31.26 4.51 -15.84
N GLU A 425 32.17 5.41 -15.42
CA GLU A 425 32.31 6.73 -16.03
C GLU A 425 32.81 6.64 -17.48
N MET A 426 33.71 5.70 -17.79
CA MET A 426 34.11 5.44 -19.17
C MET A 426 32.94 4.94 -20.01
N LYS A 427 32.13 4.00 -19.49
CA LYS A 427 30.93 3.49 -20.17
C LYS A 427 29.89 4.56 -20.42
N ARG A 428 29.69 5.48 -19.48
CA ARG A 428 28.86 6.67 -19.69
C ARG A 428 29.36 7.51 -20.86
N LYS A 429 30.67 7.80 -20.91
CA LYS A 429 31.27 8.57 -22.01
C LYS A 429 31.11 7.88 -23.36
N VAL A 430 31.33 6.56 -23.41
CA VAL A 430 31.10 5.74 -24.61
C VAL A 430 29.65 5.82 -25.08
N ALA A 431 28.68 5.69 -24.16
CA ALA A 431 27.27 5.85 -24.51
C ALA A 431 26.97 7.25 -25.09
N ALA A 432 27.50 8.31 -24.48
CA ALA A 432 27.34 9.67 -25.00
C ALA A 432 27.97 9.85 -26.40
N GLU A 433 29.15 9.29 -26.65
CA GLU A 433 29.83 9.33 -27.95
C GLU A 433 29.05 8.57 -29.04
N ILE A 434 28.46 7.42 -28.70
CA ILE A 434 27.58 6.68 -29.61
C ILE A 434 26.35 7.54 -29.96
N PHE A 435 25.73 8.18 -28.98
CA PHE A 435 24.59 9.07 -29.24
C PHE A 435 24.99 10.25 -30.13
N GLN A 436 26.15 10.87 -29.91
CA GLN A 436 26.62 11.99 -30.72
C GLN A 436 26.90 11.60 -32.17
N SER A 437 27.41 10.38 -32.41
CA SER A 437 27.79 9.90 -33.74
C SER A 437 26.64 9.27 -34.53
N ALA A 438 25.75 8.53 -33.86
CA ALA A 438 24.69 7.74 -34.51
C ALA A 438 23.26 8.22 -34.19
N GLY A 439 23.10 9.17 -33.26
CA GLY A 439 21.81 9.76 -32.90
C GLY A 439 20.90 8.83 -32.09
N PRO A 440 19.62 9.20 -31.93
CA PRO A 440 18.67 8.49 -31.06
C PRO A 440 18.35 7.07 -31.53
N LYS A 441 18.45 6.78 -32.83
CA LYS A 441 18.21 5.44 -33.40
C LYS A 441 19.23 4.39 -32.92
N ALA A 442 20.39 4.82 -32.41
CA ALA A 442 21.36 3.91 -31.82
C ALA A 442 20.86 3.24 -30.53
N ALA A 443 19.76 3.72 -29.95
CA ALA A 443 19.13 3.07 -28.80
C ALA A 443 18.75 1.60 -29.09
N GLU A 444 18.46 1.24 -30.34
CA GLU A 444 18.12 -0.13 -30.74
C GLU A 444 19.32 -1.10 -30.75
N LEU A 445 20.55 -0.61 -30.58
CA LEU A 445 21.74 -1.43 -30.64
C LEU A 445 21.95 -2.21 -29.32
N PRO A 446 22.19 -3.54 -29.36
CA PRO A 446 22.37 -4.35 -28.15
C PRO A 446 23.51 -3.88 -27.23
N ASN A 447 24.56 -3.29 -27.79
CA ASN A 447 25.66 -2.74 -27.00
C ASN A 447 25.25 -1.49 -26.20
N VAL A 448 24.33 -0.67 -26.73
CA VAL A 448 23.80 0.49 -26.01
C VAL A 448 22.91 0.04 -24.86
N ASP A 449 22.07 -0.98 -25.06
CA ASP A 449 21.26 -1.58 -23.99
C ASP A 449 22.15 -2.11 -22.85
N ASP A 450 23.23 -2.81 -23.18
CA ASP A 450 24.18 -3.33 -22.21
C ASP A 450 24.90 -2.21 -21.44
N LEU A 451 25.35 -1.16 -22.13
CA LEU A 451 25.93 0.03 -21.51
C LEU A 451 24.94 0.72 -20.56
N MET A 452 23.69 0.94 -21.00
CA MET A 452 22.65 1.57 -20.19
C MET A 452 22.28 0.72 -18.97
N GLN A 453 22.28 -0.60 -19.10
CA GLN A 453 22.01 -1.51 -17.98
C GLN A 453 23.16 -1.52 -16.96
N GLN A 454 24.41 -1.58 -17.41
CA GLN A 454 25.58 -1.58 -16.52
C GLN A 454 25.75 -0.24 -15.80
N THR A 455 25.38 0.86 -16.45
CA THR A 455 25.46 2.21 -15.89
C THR A 455 24.20 2.66 -15.15
N TYR A 456 23.19 1.79 -15.02
CA TYR A 456 21.92 2.10 -14.36
C TYR A 456 22.11 2.71 -12.96
N VAL A 457 23.10 2.21 -12.21
CA VAL A 457 23.44 2.76 -10.89
C VAL A 457 23.81 4.24 -10.95
N TYR A 458 24.63 4.68 -11.90
CA TYR A 458 25.01 6.08 -12.04
C TYR A 458 23.83 6.95 -12.54
N GLN A 459 22.99 6.41 -13.42
CA GLN A 459 21.78 7.11 -13.86
C GLN A 459 20.87 7.44 -12.66
N ARG A 460 20.57 6.45 -11.80
CA ARG A 460 19.72 6.67 -10.61
C ARG A 460 20.35 7.63 -9.61
N HIS A 461 21.65 7.51 -9.34
CA HIS A 461 22.35 8.43 -8.43
C HIS A 461 22.31 9.88 -8.92
N MET A 462 22.48 10.10 -10.24
CA MET A 462 22.35 11.44 -10.81
C MET A 462 20.91 11.95 -10.71
N ILE A 463 19.92 11.18 -11.18
CA ILE A 463 18.51 11.58 -11.19
C ILE A 463 18.01 11.90 -9.77
N ASN A 464 18.41 11.11 -8.77
CA ASN A 464 18.01 11.26 -7.38
C ASN A 464 18.96 12.17 -6.56
N SER A 465 19.87 12.90 -7.20
CA SER A 465 20.76 13.83 -6.51
C SER A 465 19.97 14.94 -5.79
N CYS A 466 20.56 15.52 -4.74
CA CYS A 466 19.99 16.64 -4.01
C CYS A 466 21.03 17.78 -3.92
N PRO A 467 20.77 18.96 -4.51
CA PRO A 467 19.55 19.33 -5.24
C PRO A 467 19.34 18.48 -6.52
N PRO A 468 18.08 18.30 -6.96
CA PRO A 468 17.78 17.56 -8.18
C PRO A 468 18.41 18.24 -9.40
N PRO A 469 19.04 17.49 -10.32
CA PRO A 469 19.53 18.06 -11.56
C PRO A 469 18.35 18.44 -12.46
N THR A 470 18.59 19.40 -13.34
CA THR A 470 17.64 19.75 -14.41
C THR A 470 17.53 18.62 -15.42
N ILE A 471 16.42 18.55 -16.13
CA ILE A 471 16.22 17.62 -17.23
C ILE A 471 17.28 17.83 -18.32
N SER A 472 17.78 19.06 -18.50
CA SER A 472 18.84 19.35 -19.49
C SER A 472 20.18 18.74 -19.09
N GLU A 473 20.51 18.79 -17.81
CA GLU A 473 21.73 18.17 -17.29
C GLU A 473 21.63 16.66 -17.41
N ILE A 474 20.48 16.05 -17.04
CA ILE A 474 20.27 14.61 -17.21
C ILE A 474 20.40 14.22 -18.69
N GLU A 475 19.79 14.97 -19.62
CA GLU A 475 19.87 14.75 -21.07
C GLU A 475 21.31 14.84 -21.58
N GLY A 476 22.09 15.81 -21.10
CA GLY A 476 23.50 15.96 -21.46
C GLY A 476 24.38 14.79 -21.01
N HIS A 477 24.06 14.17 -19.87
CA HIS A 477 24.83 13.02 -19.35
C HIS A 477 24.35 11.66 -19.84
N TRP A 478 23.04 11.51 -20.05
CA TRP A 478 22.34 10.27 -20.37
C TRP A 478 21.33 10.46 -21.51
N PRO A 479 21.79 10.82 -22.71
CA PRO A 479 20.89 11.19 -23.82
C PRO A 479 19.99 10.02 -24.27
N PHE A 480 20.41 8.77 -24.07
CA PHE A 480 19.57 7.61 -24.35
C PHE A 480 18.37 7.47 -23.41
N LEU A 481 18.31 8.14 -22.25
CA LEU A 481 17.08 8.20 -21.46
C LEU A 481 15.97 9.00 -22.15
N PHE A 482 16.32 9.79 -23.17
CA PHE A 482 15.42 10.65 -23.92
C PHE A 482 14.96 10.02 -25.25
N THR A 483 15.10 8.70 -25.36
CA THR A 483 14.53 7.88 -26.43
C THR A 483 13.42 7.00 -25.87
N GLU A 484 12.43 6.63 -26.70
CA GLU A 484 11.32 5.78 -26.27
C GLU A 484 11.81 4.47 -25.66
N ARG A 485 12.72 3.77 -26.35
CA ARG A 485 13.31 2.52 -25.88
C ARG A 485 14.08 2.68 -24.57
N GLY A 486 14.94 3.70 -24.48
CA GLY A 486 15.77 3.89 -23.30
C GLY A 486 14.96 4.22 -22.06
N LEU A 487 13.95 5.10 -22.19
CA LEU A 487 13.03 5.42 -21.09
C LEU A 487 12.20 4.20 -20.67
N CYS A 488 11.59 3.48 -21.62
CA CYS A 488 10.77 2.30 -21.31
C CYS A 488 11.60 1.18 -20.68
N ARG A 489 12.85 0.97 -21.13
CA ARG A 489 13.77 0.00 -20.53
C ARG A 489 14.18 0.42 -19.12
N HIS A 490 14.49 1.70 -18.90
CA HIS A 490 14.81 2.21 -17.56
C HIS A 490 13.62 2.05 -16.62
N PHE A 491 12.40 2.37 -17.09
CA PHE A 491 11.16 2.15 -16.35
C PHE A 491 10.98 0.67 -15.98
N LYS A 492 11.23 -0.25 -16.92
CA LYS A 492 11.14 -1.70 -16.66
C LYS A 492 12.13 -2.17 -15.59
N ILE A 493 13.36 -1.66 -15.59
CA ILE A 493 14.34 -1.98 -14.54
C ILE A 493 13.89 -1.37 -13.20
N LEU A 494 13.34 -0.16 -13.23
CA LEU A 494 12.89 0.58 -12.07
C LEU A 494 11.69 -0.09 -11.36
N THR A 495 10.67 -0.50 -12.11
CA THR A 495 9.38 -0.98 -11.58
C THR A 495 9.16 -2.48 -11.74
N GLY A 496 9.96 -3.15 -12.58
CA GLY A 496 9.73 -4.54 -13.00
C GLY A 496 8.71 -4.69 -14.13
N ILE A 497 8.16 -3.60 -14.66
CA ILE A 497 7.03 -3.64 -15.59
C ILE A 497 7.43 -3.13 -16.97
N ASP A 498 7.12 -3.94 -17.98
CA ASP A 498 7.23 -3.52 -19.36
C ASP A 498 6.05 -2.63 -19.74
N ILE A 499 6.17 -1.32 -19.48
CA ILE A 499 5.09 -0.36 -19.69
C ILE A 499 4.55 -0.36 -21.12
N ARG A 500 5.44 -0.55 -22.11
CA ARG A 500 5.04 -0.58 -23.51
C ARG A 500 4.21 -1.81 -23.84
N SER A 501 4.65 -3.00 -23.39
CA SER A 501 3.87 -4.23 -23.53
C SER A 501 2.49 -4.09 -22.86
N ARG A 502 2.44 -3.54 -21.65
CA ARG A 502 1.18 -3.40 -20.89
C ARG A 502 0.17 -2.48 -21.56
N PHE A 503 0.62 -1.33 -22.08
CA PHE A 503 -0.29 -0.48 -22.82
C PHE A 503 -0.75 -1.13 -24.12
N ASN A 504 0.14 -1.80 -24.86
CA ASN A 504 -0.25 -2.51 -26.08
C ASN A 504 -1.29 -3.62 -25.79
N GLU A 505 -1.18 -4.32 -24.65
CA GLU A 505 -2.08 -5.40 -24.25
C GLU A 505 -3.44 -4.89 -23.73
N THR A 506 -3.47 -3.76 -23.03
CA THR A 506 -4.66 -3.39 -22.23
C THR A 506 -5.33 -2.08 -22.62
N LEU A 507 -4.59 -1.12 -23.20
CA LEU A 507 -5.07 0.24 -23.44
C LEU A 507 -6.31 0.20 -24.32
N PHE A 508 -6.24 -0.49 -25.45
CA PHE A 508 -7.31 -0.52 -26.44
C PHE A 508 -8.61 -1.12 -25.89
N ASP A 509 -8.55 -2.29 -25.27
CA ASP A 509 -9.74 -2.98 -24.76
C ASP A 509 -10.37 -2.21 -23.60
N LYS A 510 -9.55 -1.67 -22.69
CA LYS A 510 -10.03 -0.83 -21.60
C LYS A 510 -10.63 0.49 -22.12
N SER A 511 -10.00 1.12 -23.12
CA SER A 511 -10.54 2.32 -23.77
C SER A 511 -11.88 2.06 -24.45
N LYS A 512 -12.03 0.93 -25.16
CA LYS A 512 -13.33 0.52 -25.73
C LYS A 512 -14.40 0.35 -24.66
N ARG A 513 -14.08 -0.28 -23.53
CA ARG A 513 -15.03 -0.46 -22.41
C ARG A 513 -15.48 0.88 -21.84
N ILE A 514 -14.55 1.82 -21.66
CA ILE A 514 -14.86 3.19 -21.22
C ILE A 514 -15.83 3.84 -22.20
N LEU A 515 -15.50 3.87 -23.49
CA LEU A 515 -16.36 4.49 -24.51
C LEU A 515 -17.75 3.85 -24.55
N ASN A 516 -17.82 2.51 -24.58
CA ASN A 516 -19.09 1.78 -24.58
C ASN A 516 -19.95 2.12 -23.35
N TYR A 517 -19.34 2.21 -22.18
CA TYR A 517 -20.05 2.57 -20.96
C TYR A 517 -20.67 3.98 -21.04
N PHE A 518 -19.91 4.96 -21.53
CA PHE A 518 -20.42 6.32 -21.71
C PHE A 518 -21.51 6.39 -22.78
N SER A 519 -21.33 5.72 -23.92
CA SER A 519 -22.32 5.66 -25.00
C SER A 519 -23.64 5.00 -24.56
N ARG A 520 -23.59 3.89 -23.79
CA ARG A 520 -24.80 3.23 -23.25
C ARG A 520 -25.65 4.14 -22.37
N GLN A 521 -25.03 5.13 -21.71
CA GLN A 521 -25.69 6.05 -20.77
C GLN A 521 -25.73 7.49 -21.28
N ARG A 522 -25.65 7.69 -22.60
CA ARG A 522 -25.47 9.01 -23.24
C ARG A 522 -26.37 10.12 -22.70
N LEU A 523 -27.67 9.85 -22.56
CA LEU A 523 -28.66 10.83 -22.12
C LEU A 523 -28.49 11.28 -20.66
N LYS A 524 -27.69 10.56 -19.85
CA LYS A 524 -27.42 10.92 -18.45
C LYS A 524 -26.29 11.95 -18.32
N TRP A 525 -25.43 12.09 -19.33
CA TRP A 525 -24.25 12.93 -19.25
C TRP A 525 -24.53 14.38 -19.60
N ASN A 526 -23.63 15.28 -19.22
CA ASN A 526 -23.73 16.70 -19.55
C ASN A 526 -23.52 16.95 -21.07
N GLY A 527 -23.85 18.16 -21.52
CA GLY A 527 -23.75 18.52 -22.94
C GLY A 527 -22.34 18.38 -23.52
N GLU A 528 -21.29 18.62 -22.71
CA GLU A 528 -19.89 18.49 -23.14
C GLU A 528 -19.53 17.04 -23.46
N ILE A 529 -19.83 16.10 -22.57
CA ILE A 529 -19.62 14.66 -22.78
C ILE A 529 -20.49 14.16 -23.94
N GLN A 530 -21.73 14.62 -24.04
CA GLN A 530 -22.61 14.27 -25.16
C GLN A 530 -22.06 14.78 -26.50
N SER A 531 -21.51 16.00 -26.56
CA SER A 531 -20.89 16.55 -27.78
C SER A 531 -19.67 15.73 -28.17
N MET A 532 -18.79 15.45 -27.22
CA MET A 532 -17.60 14.62 -27.46
C MET A 532 -17.97 13.22 -27.96
N LEU A 533 -19.01 12.59 -27.39
CA LEU A 533 -19.51 11.30 -27.89
C LEU A 533 -20.06 11.39 -29.33
N SER A 534 -20.69 12.50 -29.74
CA SER A 534 -21.05 12.70 -31.16
C SER A 534 -19.82 12.75 -32.05
N GLU A 535 -18.82 13.55 -31.67
CA GLU A 535 -17.58 13.73 -32.44
C GLU A 535 -16.83 12.40 -32.63
N ILE A 536 -16.86 11.54 -31.61
CA ILE A 536 -16.26 10.20 -31.66
C ILE A 536 -17.04 9.27 -32.62
N GLU A 537 -18.38 9.30 -32.58
CA GLU A 537 -19.24 8.47 -33.43
C GLU A 537 -19.16 8.89 -34.91
N ASP A 538 -19.18 10.20 -35.19
CA ASP A 538 -19.10 10.77 -36.54
C ASP A 538 -17.76 10.46 -37.21
N ALA A 539 -16.69 10.30 -36.42
CA ALA A 539 -15.36 9.95 -36.90
C ALA A 539 -15.20 8.46 -37.29
N ASN A 540 -16.22 7.62 -37.08
CA ASN A 540 -16.24 6.18 -37.40
C ASN A 540 -14.94 5.46 -36.98
N ALA A 541 -14.56 5.63 -35.72
CA ALA A 541 -13.23 5.32 -35.21
C ALA A 541 -12.91 3.81 -35.18
N THR A 542 -12.35 3.28 -36.27
CA THR A 542 -11.65 1.98 -36.29
C THR A 542 -10.18 2.10 -35.85
N ASP A 543 -9.71 3.32 -35.64
CA ASP A 543 -8.34 3.62 -35.26
C ASP A 543 -8.13 3.45 -33.74
N ASN A 544 -7.24 2.53 -33.36
CA ASN A 544 -6.90 2.23 -31.97
C ASN A 544 -6.36 3.46 -31.23
N ASN A 545 -5.60 4.33 -31.92
CA ASN A 545 -5.06 5.55 -31.34
C ASN A 545 -6.20 6.49 -30.96
N LYS A 546 -7.14 6.70 -31.89
CA LYS A 546 -8.32 7.54 -31.65
C LYS A 546 -9.16 7.02 -30.50
N ILE A 547 -9.43 5.72 -30.46
CA ILE A 547 -10.16 5.08 -29.36
C ILE A 547 -9.49 5.36 -28.01
N ALA A 548 -8.17 5.24 -27.92
CA ALA A 548 -7.43 5.51 -26.70
C ALA A 548 -7.46 6.99 -26.31
N MET A 549 -7.19 7.90 -27.25
CA MET A 549 -7.26 9.36 -27.05
C MET A 549 -8.65 9.78 -26.59
N SER A 550 -9.70 9.31 -27.28
CA SER A 550 -11.09 9.57 -26.94
C SER A 550 -11.44 9.11 -25.53
N ALA A 551 -11.03 7.90 -25.14
CA ALA A 551 -11.30 7.40 -23.80
C ALA A 551 -10.65 8.29 -22.72
N ILE A 552 -9.38 8.67 -22.88
CA ILE A 552 -8.69 9.52 -21.90
C ILE A 552 -9.33 10.90 -21.83
N LEU A 553 -9.61 11.55 -22.97
CA LEU A 553 -10.26 12.86 -23.01
C LEU A 553 -11.64 12.83 -22.36
N LEU A 554 -12.42 11.77 -22.61
CA LEU A 554 -13.74 11.61 -22.01
C LEU A 554 -13.66 11.47 -20.48
N MET A 555 -12.65 10.75 -19.99
CA MET A 555 -12.38 10.66 -18.56
C MET A 555 -12.01 12.01 -17.96
N MET A 556 -11.16 12.80 -18.63
CA MET A 556 -10.82 14.15 -18.17
C MET A 556 -12.06 15.05 -18.10
N LYS A 557 -12.92 15.03 -19.13
CA LYS A 557 -14.21 15.78 -19.10
C LYS A 557 -15.10 15.32 -17.96
N TYR A 558 -15.17 14.02 -17.72
CA TYR A 558 -15.95 13.46 -16.63
C TYR A 558 -15.45 13.93 -15.24
N PHE A 559 -14.14 13.94 -15.03
CA PHE A 559 -13.53 14.43 -13.79
C PHE A 559 -13.46 15.96 -13.69
N LYS A 560 -13.86 16.67 -14.75
CA LYS A 560 -13.75 18.13 -14.88
C LYS A 560 -12.29 18.61 -14.82
N GLU A 561 -11.38 17.77 -15.29
CA GLU A 561 -9.96 18.08 -15.45
C GLU A 561 -9.75 18.77 -16.81
N LYS A 562 -8.81 19.72 -16.87
CA LYS A 562 -8.56 20.48 -18.11
C LYS A 562 -7.71 19.66 -19.06
N ASP A 563 -8.05 19.65 -20.35
CA ASP A 563 -7.31 18.90 -21.37
C ASP A 563 -5.80 19.25 -21.35
N ASN A 564 -5.46 20.53 -21.14
CA ASN A 564 -4.08 21.03 -21.09
C ASN A 564 -3.26 20.62 -19.85
N ALA A 565 -3.88 19.91 -18.90
CA ALA A 565 -3.18 19.27 -17.79
C ALA A 565 -2.47 17.97 -18.22
N VAL A 566 -2.88 17.36 -19.33
CA VAL A 566 -2.21 16.18 -19.92
C VAL A 566 -1.75 16.46 -21.35
N PHE A 567 -2.61 17.05 -22.18
CA PHE A 567 -2.43 17.19 -23.62
C PHE A 567 -2.27 18.65 -24.06
N ILE A 568 -1.24 18.93 -24.85
CA ILE A 568 -1.07 20.25 -25.51
C ILE A 568 -1.27 20.05 -27.01
N LEU A 569 -2.22 20.75 -27.63
CA LEU A 569 -2.42 20.72 -29.07
C LEU A 569 -1.42 21.66 -29.76
N ALA A 570 -0.71 21.18 -30.79
CA ALA A 570 0.19 21.95 -31.64
C ALA A 570 -0.09 21.67 -33.13
N ASP A 571 0.40 22.57 -34.00
CA ASP A 571 0.26 22.39 -35.45
C ASP A 571 0.97 21.12 -35.92
N GLU A 572 0.43 20.46 -36.94
CA GLU A 572 0.97 19.20 -37.47
C GLU A 572 2.43 19.34 -37.95
N ASN A 573 2.81 20.54 -38.39
CA ASN A 573 4.14 20.84 -38.91
C ASN A 573 5.05 21.51 -37.86
N SER A 574 4.57 21.67 -36.61
CA SER A 574 5.36 22.26 -35.54
C SER A 574 6.62 21.44 -35.27
N THR A 575 7.77 22.10 -35.29
CA THR A 575 9.05 21.49 -34.92
C THR A 575 9.30 21.63 -33.42
N LYS A 576 10.20 20.79 -32.86
CA LYS A 576 10.68 20.91 -31.47
C LYS A 576 11.00 22.37 -31.09
N THR A 577 11.81 23.04 -31.91
CA THR A 577 12.25 24.42 -31.66
C THR A 577 11.12 25.45 -31.76
N SER A 578 10.17 25.27 -32.68
CA SER A 578 9.00 26.16 -32.80
C SER A 578 8.12 26.06 -31.54
N ILE A 579 7.85 24.84 -31.06
CA ILE A 579 7.04 24.61 -29.86
C ILE A 579 7.69 25.24 -28.63
N GLU A 580 9.00 25.02 -28.44
CA GLU A 580 9.74 25.58 -27.29
C GLU A 580 9.76 27.12 -27.28
N ASN A 581 9.68 27.77 -28.45
CA ASN A 581 9.69 29.23 -28.56
C ASN A 581 8.30 29.87 -28.50
N GLU A 582 7.28 29.17 -29.01
CA GLU A 582 5.94 29.72 -29.21
C GLU A 582 4.95 29.32 -28.12
N MET A 583 5.21 28.21 -27.42
CA MET A 583 4.30 27.66 -26.40
C MET A 583 4.88 27.77 -25.00
N SER A 584 4.01 28.08 -24.04
CA SER A 584 4.34 28.00 -22.62
C SER A 584 4.20 26.55 -22.15
N LEU A 585 5.33 25.87 -22.00
CA LEU A 585 5.39 24.48 -21.59
C LEU A 585 5.54 24.37 -20.06
N PRO A 586 4.70 23.59 -19.36
CA PRO A 586 4.80 23.39 -17.92
C PRO A 586 6.08 22.68 -17.46
N ALA A 587 6.34 22.73 -16.14
CA ALA A 587 7.45 22.02 -15.54
C ALA A 587 7.22 20.49 -15.49
N THR A 588 5.98 20.07 -15.25
CA THR A 588 5.54 18.67 -15.23
C THR A 588 5.36 18.12 -16.65
N PRO A 589 5.50 16.79 -16.85
CA PRO A 589 5.32 16.18 -18.16
C PRO A 589 4.01 16.55 -18.85
N ARG A 590 4.06 16.83 -20.16
CA ARG A 590 2.89 16.98 -21.04
C ARG A 590 3.08 16.19 -22.32
N LEU A 591 1.98 15.65 -22.85
CA LEU A 591 1.94 14.99 -24.13
C LEU A 591 1.46 16.00 -25.19
N ILE A 592 2.36 16.41 -26.08
CA ILE A 592 2.07 17.35 -27.15
C ILE A 592 1.52 16.55 -28.33
N MET A 593 0.31 16.91 -28.75
CA MET A 593 -0.48 16.29 -29.80
C MET A 593 -0.38 17.16 -31.04
N LEU A 594 0.28 16.68 -32.10
CA LEU A 594 0.43 17.43 -33.35
C LEU A 594 -0.70 17.07 -34.31
N GLY A 595 -1.57 18.03 -34.62
CA GLY A 595 -2.72 17.85 -35.51
C GLY A 595 -3.72 19.00 -35.41
N GLU A 596 -4.78 18.94 -36.23
CA GLU A 596 -5.85 19.97 -36.20
C GLU A 596 -6.66 19.93 -34.89
N THR A 597 -6.84 18.72 -34.33
CA THR A 597 -7.54 18.49 -33.07
C THR A 597 -6.80 17.42 -32.26
N LEU A 598 -7.10 17.32 -30.95
CA LEU A 598 -6.53 16.28 -30.10
C LEU A 598 -6.85 14.86 -30.63
N LEU A 599 -8.05 14.66 -31.18
CA LEU A 599 -8.52 13.37 -31.71
C LEU A 599 -7.97 13.03 -33.11
N THR A 600 -7.53 14.02 -33.87
CA THR A 600 -6.97 13.81 -35.22
C THR A 600 -5.44 13.80 -35.22
N SER A 601 -4.80 14.02 -34.08
CA SER A 601 -3.35 13.99 -33.96
C SER A 601 -2.75 12.62 -34.30
N SER A 602 -1.65 12.64 -35.04
CA SER A 602 -0.95 11.44 -35.53
C SER A 602 0.53 11.41 -35.17
N LYS A 603 1.06 12.52 -34.63
CA LYS A 603 2.43 12.67 -34.16
C LYS A 603 2.43 13.26 -32.76
N TRP A 604 3.43 12.87 -31.98
CA TRP A 604 3.47 13.21 -30.56
C TRP A 604 4.87 13.58 -30.09
N PHE A 605 4.93 14.57 -29.21
CA PHE A 605 6.13 14.89 -28.43
C PHE A 605 5.83 14.83 -26.93
N VAL A 606 6.85 14.66 -26.10
CA VAL A 606 6.72 14.81 -24.64
C VAL A 606 7.56 16.00 -24.19
N SER A 607 6.94 16.93 -23.46
CA SER A 607 7.64 18.05 -22.84
C SER A 607 7.78 17.89 -21.34
N ILE A 608 8.88 18.41 -20.78
CA ILE A 608 9.19 18.45 -19.34
C ILE A 608 10.06 19.69 -19.11
N GLU A 609 9.90 20.39 -17.98
CA GLU A 609 10.71 21.56 -17.62
C GLU A 609 10.79 22.63 -18.73
N GLY A 610 9.66 22.94 -19.36
CA GLY A 610 9.61 23.97 -20.39
C GLY A 610 10.21 23.57 -21.75
N ARG A 611 10.62 22.31 -21.93
CA ARG A 611 11.29 21.84 -23.16
C ARG A 611 10.66 20.59 -23.74
N VAL A 612 10.82 20.38 -25.04
CA VAL A 612 10.43 19.14 -25.71
C VAL A 612 11.57 18.13 -25.55
N THR A 613 11.32 17.10 -24.75
CA THR A 613 12.34 16.12 -24.32
C THR A 613 12.37 14.88 -25.21
N HIS A 614 11.21 14.41 -25.67
CA HIS A 614 11.11 13.22 -26.50
C HIS A 614 10.35 13.51 -27.79
N SER A 615 10.92 13.06 -28.91
CA SER A 615 10.23 12.97 -30.19
C SER A 615 9.84 11.52 -30.45
N ILE A 616 8.54 11.25 -30.52
CA ILE A 616 8.03 9.90 -30.80
C ILE A 616 8.14 9.67 -32.31
N ASP A 617 8.72 8.54 -32.72
CA ASP A 617 8.87 8.19 -34.14
C ASP A 617 7.49 8.07 -34.80
N ASP A 618 7.34 8.63 -36.00
CA ASP A 618 6.10 8.62 -36.80
C ASP A 618 5.56 7.20 -37.06
N GLN A 619 6.38 6.15 -36.91
CA GLN A 619 5.97 4.75 -37.05
C GLN A 619 5.37 4.15 -35.77
N LEU A 620 5.47 4.86 -34.65
CA LEU A 620 4.96 4.39 -33.37
C LEU A 620 3.51 4.86 -33.15
N ASP A 621 2.79 4.12 -32.32
CA ASP A 621 1.39 4.38 -32.00
C ASP A 621 1.23 5.28 -30.75
N PHE A 622 -0.02 5.65 -30.46
CA PHE A 622 -0.33 6.45 -29.28
C PHE A 622 0.04 5.74 -27.97
N ALA A 623 0.01 4.40 -27.95
CA ALA A 623 0.47 3.62 -26.80
C ALA A 623 1.97 3.84 -26.52
N ALA A 624 2.80 4.01 -27.55
CA ALA A 624 4.19 4.44 -27.41
C ALA A 624 4.31 5.79 -26.72
N ALA A 625 3.58 6.77 -27.24
CA ALA A 625 3.63 8.14 -26.77
C ALA A 625 3.18 8.23 -25.30
N LEU A 626 2.10 7.50 -24.96
CA LEU A 626 1.60 7.38 -23.60
C LEU A 626 2.59 6.64 -22.67
N SER A 627 3.30 5.61 -23.17
CA SER A 627 4.35 4.91 -22.42
C SER A 627 5.48 5.86 -22.03
N VAL A 628 5.92 6.70 -22.97
CA VAL A 628 6.97 7.69 -22.72
C VAL A 628 6.49 8.74 -21.73
N PHE A 629 5.34 9.36 -22.02
CA PHE A 629 4.73 10.36 -21.14
C PHE A 629 4.58 9.86 -19.71
N PHE A 630 4.01 8.67 -19.53
CA PHE A 630 3.78 8.11 -18.20
C PHE A 630 5.08 7.65 -17.54
N GLY A 631 6.02 7.11 -18.31
CA GLY A 631 7.33 6.69 -17.83
C GLY A 631 8.14 7.84 -17.22
N CYS A 632 7.99 9.07 -17.75
CA CYS A 632 8.71 10.25 -17.27
C CYS A 632 8.48 10.53 -15.78
N PHE A 633 7.26 10.34 -15.26
CA PHE A 633 6.96 10.58 -13.84
C PHE A 633 7.81 9.69 -12.92
N TYR A 634 7.98 8.43 -13.30
CA TYR A 634 8.73 7.45 -12.50
C TYR A 634 10.24 7.56 -12.73
N VAL A 635 10.66 7.61 -13.99
CA VAL A 635 12.08 7.63 -14.36
C VAL A 635 12.72 8.90 -13.83
N PHE A 636 12.10 10.07 -14.01
CA PHE A 636 12.68 11.34 -13.59
C PHE A 636 12.28 11.78 -12.20
N ASN A 637 11.49 11.00 -11.44
CA ASN A 637 11.00 11.34 -10.10
C ASN A 637 10.14 12.62 -10.06
N ILE A 638 9.19 12.74 -10.98
CA ILE A 638 8.33 13.93 -11.10
C ILE A 638 6.94 13.60 -10.59
N GLU A 639 6.37 14.50 -9.80
CA GLU A 639 5.00 14.38 -9.29
C GLU A 639 3.97 14.48 -10.42
N TYR A 640 2.83 13.82 -10.23
CA TYR A 640 1.69 14.01 -11.11
C TYR A 640 1.20 15.44 -11.04
N GLU A 641 0.72 15.92 -12.19
CA GLU A 641 0.04 17.19 -12.26
C GLU A 641 -1.24 17.14 -11.42
N GLU A 642 -1.35 17.99 -10.40
CA GLU A 642 -2.50 18.02 -9.49
C GLU A 642 -3.83 18.15 -10.26
N SER A 643 -3.83 18.99 -11.30
CA SER A 643 -4.99 19.28 -12.14
C SER A 643 -5.42 18.13 -13.08
N ALA A 644 -4.67 17.04 -13.15
CA ALA A 644 -4.99 15.80 -13.88
C ALA A 644 -4.77 14.52 -13.05
N SER A 645 -4.65 14.66 -11.73
CA SER A 645 -4.27 13.56 -10.82
C SER A 645 -5.20 12.35 -10.94
N THR A 646 -6.52 12.55 -11.08
CA THR A 646 -7.49 11.46 -11.12
C THR A 646 -7.38 10.68 -12.43
N THR A 647 -7.24 11.37 -13.56
CA THR A 647 -7.00 10.70 -14.85
C THR A 647 -5.65 9.97 -14.87
N LEU A 648 -4.58 10.57 -14.32
CA LEU A 648 -3.26 9.94 -14.27
C LEU A 648 -3.25 8.68 -13.40
N GLU A 649 -3.95 8.69 -12.26
CA GLU A 649 -4.14 7.50 -11.43
C GLU A 649 -4.96 6.42 -12.15
N LEU A 650 -5.95 6.80 -12.94
CA LEU A 650 -6.67 5.83 -13.79
C LEU A 650 -5.75 5.27 -14.88
N ILE A 651 -4.91 6.08 -15.52
CA ILE A 651 -3.93 5.60 -16.51
C ILE A 651 -2.94 4.62 -15.86
N GLN A 652 -2.50 4.87 -14.63
CA GLN A 652 -1.65 3.93 -13.87
C GLN A 652 -2.27 2.54 -13.72
N SER A 653 -3.60 2.49 -13.59
CA SER A 653 -4.34 1.23 -13.50
C SER A 653 -4.45 0.45 -14.81
N LEU A 654 -4.21 1.11 -15.95
CA LEU A 654 -4.09 0.44 -17.24
C LEU A 654 -2.82 -0.42 -17.25
N VAL A 655 -1.73 0.06 -16.65
CA VAL A 655 -0.39 -0.54 -16.67
C VAL A 655 -0.19 -1.68 -15.65
N SER A 656 -0.93 -1.67 -14.53
CA SER A 656 -0.74 -2.60 -13.40
C SER A 656 -1.55 -3.91 -13.58
N PHE A 657 -0.92 -5.09 -13.40
CA PHE A 657 -1.66 -6.37 -13.24
C PHE A 657 -2.25 -6.41 -11.84
N GLY A 658 -3.56 -6.67 -11.74
CA GLY A 658 -4.24 -6.84 -10.46
C GLY A 658 -5.42 -5.89 -10.28
N SER A 659 -6.53 -6.45 -9.81
CA SER A 659 -7.82 -5.85 -9.52
C SER A 659 -7.81 -4.81 -8.38
N GLU A 660 -6.87 -3.86 -8.36
CA GLU A 660 -6.58 -2.98 -7.21
C GLU A 660 -6.88 -1.48 -7.40
N ILE A 661 -7.90 -1.11 -8.18
CA ILE A 661 -8.25 0.31 -8.32
C ILE A 661 -9.02 0.89 -7.10
N LEU A 662 -9.54 0.08 -6.18
CA LEU A 662 -10.47 0.58 -5.16
C LEU A 662 -9.88 1.42 -4.01
N LYS A 663 -8.64 1.91 -4.13
CA LYS A 663 -8.12 2.96 -3.24
C LYS A 663 -8.32 4.39 -3.78
N LEU A 664 -8.74 4.56 -5.02
CA LEU A 664 -9.11 5.88 -5.57
C LEU A 664 -10.41 6.47 -4.92
N VAL A 665 -11.04 5.74 -4.00
CA VAL A 665 -12.28 6.13 -3.32
C VAL A 665 -12.04 7.11 -2.16
N GLU A 666 -10.81 7.55 -1.86
CA GLU A 666 -10.59 8.45 -0.72
C GLU A 666 -10.65 9.96 -1.03
N VAL A 667 -10.38 10.42 -2.26
CA VAL A 667 -10.16 11.87 -2.52
C VAL A 667 -11.22 12.56 -3.42
N GLY A 668 -12.12 11.83 -4.08
CA GLY A 668 -13.19 12.45 -4.90
C GLY A 668 -14.50 12.71 -4.14
N ASP A 669 -15.43 13.49 -4.70
CA ASP A 669 -16.81 13.57 -4.20
C ASP A 669 -17.49 12.17 -4.27
N LEU A 670 -18.49 11.89 -3.43
CA LEU A 670 -19.16 10.57 -3.33
C LEU A 670 -19.67 10.06 -4.70
N ALA A 671 -20.02 10.97 -5.60
CA ALA A 671 -20.41 10.67 -6.97
C ALA A 671 -19.24 10.19 -7.85
N GLN A 672 -18.05 10.82 -7.73
CA GLN A 672 -16.83 10.40 -8.42
C GLN A 672 -16.36 9.04 -7.89
N LYS A 673 -16.47 8.82 -6.58
CA LYS A 673 -16.17 7.53 -5.92
C LYS A 673 -17.03 6.39 -6.46
N HIS A 674 -18.34 6.60 -6.59
CA HIS A 674 -19.28 5.59 -7.10
C HIS A 674 -19.09 5.32 -8.60
N PHE A 675 -18.83 6.35 -9.40
CA PHE A 675 -18.54 6.18 -10.82
C PHE A 675 -17.23 5.47 -11.05
N LEU A 676 -16.18 5.83 -10.32
CA LEU A 676 -14.91 5.17 -10.44
C LEU A 676 -15.03 3.72 -9.98
N PHE A 677 -15.76 3.43 -8.91
CA PHE A 677 -16.13 2.06 -8.53
C PHE A 677 -16.81 1.31 -9.69
N MET A 678 -17.79 1.91 -10.37
CA MET A 678 -18.49 1.28 -11.51
C MET A 678 -17.64 1.17 -12.78
N LEU A 679 -16.78 2.15 -13.07
CA LEU A 679 -15.88 2.14 -14.21
C LEU A 679 -14.76 1.11 -13.97
N VAL A 680 -14.30 0.97 -12.74
CA VAL A 680 -13.34 -0.05 -12.31
C VAL A 680 -13.96 -1.42 -12.36
N GLU A 681 -15.20 -1.59 -11.88
CA GLU A 681 -15.93 -2.83 -12.07
C GLU A 681 -16.05 -3.13 -13.57
N SER A 682 -16.42 -2.17 -14.41
CA SER A 682 -16.52 -2.31 -15.89
C SER A 682 -15.17 -2.53 -16.62
N LEU A 683 -14.08 -1.96 -16.10
CA LEU A 683 -12.74 -2.07 -16.69
C LEU A 683 -12.05 -3.39 -16.31
N PHE A 684 -12.35 -3.92 -15.12
CA PHE A 684 -11.78 -5.16 -14.56
C PHE A 684 -12.75 -6.33 -14.67
N THR A 685 -13.94 -6.12 -15.22
CA THR A 685 -14.80 -7.16 -15.79
C THR A 685 -14.23 -7.61 -17.14
N SER A 686 -13.22 -8.47 -17.12
CA SER A 686 -12.99 -9.60 -18.04
C SER A 686 -11.83 -10.41 -17.48
#